data_AF-A0A518HQW7-F1
#
_entry.id   AF-A0A518HQW7-F1
#
_cell.length_a   1.000
_cell.length_b   1.000
_cell.length_c   1.000
_cell.angle_alpha   90.00
_cell.angle_beta   90.00
_cell.angle_gamma   90.00
#
_symmetry.space_group_name_H-M   'P 1'
#
loop_
_entity.id
_entity.type
_entity.pdbx_description
1 polymer ?
#
loop_
_entity_poly.entity_id
_entity_poly.type
_entity_poly.pdbx_seq_one_letter_code
_entity_poly.pdbx_strand_id
1 'polypeptide(L)'
;MSEVLLNTSTSDETLTTGTNRVLIKDVVVSDISTRLRNEGLGFRFGPYQFRVRSDLNIIAEAIHVVQAHRAFRPPEDLPDFTLDFQAGSERFHRAIICSVDGVIWRTWPRRLSVAAMEWVTSWCFFRQSYNHLAFHAAAAVVPGTDQTIVFPGNSGAGKSTLASTLMLSGWKLLSDETALFDLEDQRVYGLGRPTILKGHSLDLIESRFGDRAVFGPRERILDPPSAIAHLRPTPESVSAVGSTFPIGAFVLPSRSSDPSTPCQLERLSIDESFVHLTQLGINFRMMGRRGFDDTIHLARTVPAYRLHYHDAGDAERFLREQNLFSSASPAVVKEPVSAAEQRSAVEVVGASNENARSSQVIVSSGDAKKLETERDPAELLRLVNRLREDASICREWDLRTWDRVIRFANHTSSLAQISHDLHCGGLVEYLPVGVRARLQRENWLTAFNHRIIRYETAAVGRILAPLQVPLVLLKGSAYLTAGCEWAAGRTTNDIDLLVREQDLDDVDRALRRNEFAPNEYNSDRDERYYRRWLHELAPRSHVYRHIEIDLHFRLLPFGDPYSFPVDGMIDRSRPIPGTPYSWLDPVDCVLNSIVNLGHTGEYRRAFRDLWDLRYLVESSGGETPFDWEALSSRTERYGLAKTVGNVLALAAELVGLELPPGWMEQTTGASIESIRSRRLYRMMRTASIPDGRAYRSRRRRTAIWFLEHYPLPKIRTWLDPLTWTKRVKFIQGG
;
A
#
# COMPACT_ATOMS: atom_id res chain seq x y z
N MET A 1 -52.60 -2.41 40.87
CA MET A 1 -52.39 -3.03 42.19
C MET A 1 -51.65 -4.32 41.91
N SER A 2 -50.38 -4.53 42.25
CA SER A 2 -49.54 -3.99 43.33
C SER A 2 -48.07 -4.28 42.98
N GLU A 3 -47.20 -3.38 43.44
CA GLU A 3 -45.73 -3.38 43.56
C GLU A 3 -44.93 -4.63 43.16
N VAL A 4 -43.94 -4.42 42.29
CA VAL A 4 -42.71 -5.22 42.25
C VAL A 4 -41.53 -4.26 42.40
N LEU A 5 -40.76 -4.51 43.47
CA LEU A 5 -39.62 -3.74 43.92
C LEU A 5 -38.48 -3.71 42.90
N LEU A 6 -37.89 -2.52 42.79
CA LEU A 6 -36.61 -2.22 42.16
C LEU A 6 -35.49 -3.10 42.72
N ASN A 7 -34.72 -3.72 41.83
CA ASN A 7 -33.31 -3.96 42.08
C ASN A 7 -32.52 -3.71 40.79
N THR A 8 -31.92 -2.54 40.73
CA THR A 8 -30.91 -2.13 39.76
C THR A 8 -29.61 -2.84 40.09
N SER A 9 -29.08 -3.65 39.16
CA SER A 9 -27.67 -4.03 39.14
C SER A 9 -27.08 -3.67 37.77
N THR A 10 -26.45 -2.51 37.74
CA THR A 10 -25.38 -2.13 36.82
C THR A 10 -24.31 -3.22 36.78
N SER A 11 -24.13 -3.87 35.63
CA SER A 11 -22.96 -4.70 35.37
C SER A 11 -21.79 -3.79 34.97
N ASP A 12 -21.09 -3.32 35.99
CA ASP A 12 -19.68 -2.95 35.92
C ASP A 12 -18.88 -4.14 35.37
N GLU A 13 -18.29 -4.01 34.18
CA GLU A 13 -17.16 -4.86 33.78
C GLU A 13 -15.89 -4.38 34.50
N THR A 14 -15.87 -4.62 35.81
CA THR A 14 -14.62 -4.65 36.58
C THR A 14 -13.82 -5.88 36.16
N LEU A 15 -12.64 -5.62 35.59
CA LEU A 15 -11.38 -6.27 35.95
C LEU A 15 -11.46 -7.79 36.21
N THR A 16 -11.39 -8.59 35.14
CA THR A 16 -10.88 -9.96 35.28
C THR A 16 -9.37 -9.91 35.55
N THR A 17 -9.03 -10.20 36.80
CA THR A 17 -7.70 -10.36 37.38
C THR A 17 -6.86 -11.44 36.68
N GLY A 18 -5.56 -11.14 36.48
CA GLY A 18 -4.51 -12.08 36.88
C GLY A 18 -3.96 -13.08 35.86
N THR A 19 -3.70 -12.68 34.62
CA THR A 19 -2.47 -13.18 33.95
C THR A 19 -1.41 -12.12 34.12
N ASN A 20 -0.29 -12.46 34.76
CA ASN A 20 0.88 -11.61 34.87
C ASN A 20 1.37 -11.34 33.43
N ARG A 21 0.86 -10.28 32.78
CA ARG A 21 1.23 -9.94 31.41
C ARG A 21 2.65 -9.41 31.46
N VAL A 22 3.60 -10.29 31.13
CA VAL A 22 5.02 -9.94 31.00
C VAL A 22 5.15 -8.75 30.06
N LEU A 23 5.70 -7.64 30.55
CA LEU A 23 5.92 -6.45 29.73
C LEU A 23 7.23 -6.59 28.97
N ILE A 24 7.34 -5.89 27.84
CA ILE A 24 8.53 -5.94 26.98
C ILE A 24 9.82 -5.57 27.75
N LYS A 25 9.76 -4.62 28.68
CA LYS A 25 10.90 -4.22 29.52
C LYS A 25 11.38 -5.30 30.50
N ASP A 26 10.52 -6.28 30.78
CA ASP A 26 10.80 -7.37 31.73
C ASP A 26 11.37 -8.61 30.99
N VAL A 27 11.50 -8.53 29.67
CA VAL A 27 12.01 -9.61 28.80
C VAL A 27 13.42 -9.28 28.33
N VAL A 28 14.33 -10.25 28.40
CA VAL A 28 15.69 -10.06 27.89
C VAL A 28 15.70 -9.84 26.37
N VAL A 29 16.56 -8.94 25.89
CA VAL A 29 16.63 -8.56 24.47
C VAL A 29 16.88 -9.76 23.54
N SER A 30 17.59 -10.79 24.00
CA SER A 30 17.83 -12.03 23.23
C SER A 30 16.55 -12.78 22.89
N ASP A 31 15.55 -12.78 23.79
CA ASP A 31 14.29 -13.47 23.60
C ASP A 31 13.40 -12.69 22.63
N ILE A 32 13.40 -11.36 22.73
CA ILE A 32 12.79 -10.45 21.75
C ILE A 32 13.41 -10.70 20.37
N SER A 33 14.73 -10.72 20.27
CA SER A 33 15.47 -10.96 19.02
C SER A 33 15.13 -12.32 18.40
N THR A 34 15.05 -13.37 19.23
CA THR A 34 14.66 -14.72 18.80
C THR A 34 13.21 -14.75 18.30
N ARG A 35 12.29 -14.12 19.02
CA ARG A 35 10.88 -14.04 18.63
C ARG A 35 10.68 -13.30 17.32
N LEU A 36 11.36 -12.16 17.13
CA LEU A 36 11.33 -11.35 15.90
C LEU A 36 11.87 -12.09 14.68
N ARG A 37 12.88 -12.95 14.84
CA ARG A 37 13.44 -13.75 13.75
C ARG A 37 12.50 -14.86 13.29
N ASN A 38 11.73 -15.39 14.23
CA ASN A 38 10.88 -16.57 14.04
C ASN A 38 9.44 -16.18 13.70
N GLU A 39 8.54 -16.34 14.66
CA GLU A 39 7.09 -16.11 14.49
C GLU A 39 6.72 -14.62 14.35
N GLY A 40 7.55 -13.73 14.88
CA GLY A 40 7.24 -12.31 15.04
C GLY A 40 6.66 -11.97 16.41
N LEU A 41 6.57 -10.67 16.67
CA LEU A 41 6.01 -10.10 17.88
C LEU A 41 4.71 -9.36 17.56
N GLY A 42 3.68 -9.53 18.41
CA GLY A 42 2.37 -8.93 18.24
C GLY A 42 2.25 -7.55 18.87
N PHE A 43 1.87 -6.53 18.10
CA PHE A 43 1.60 -5.17 18.56
C PHE A 43 0.17 -4.76 18.22
N ARG A 44 -0.44 -3.93 19.08
CA ARG A 44 -1.69 -3.23 18.78
C ARG A 44 -1.39 -1.74 18.74
N PHE A 45 -1.72 -1.08 17.64
CA PHE A 45 -1.65 0.38 17.53
C PHE A 45 -3.01 0.88 17.06
N GLY A 46 -3.72 1.58 17.95
CA GLY A 46 -5.11 1.96 17.70
C GLY A 46 -6.00 0.73 17.46
N PRO A 47 -6.82 0.73 16.40
CA PRO A 47 -7.69 -0.39 16.07
C PRO A 47 -6.96 -1.57 15.42
N TYR A 48 -5.68 -1.43 15.03
CA TYR A 48 -5.00 -2.40 14.16
C TYR A 48 -4.00 -3.29 14.88
N GLN A 49 -3.94 -4.54 14.41
CA GLN A 49 -3.06 -5.60 14.86
C GLN A 49 -1.85 -5.74 13.92
N PHE A 50 -0.65 -5.73 14.49
CA PHE A 50 0.60 -5.82 13.77
C PHE A 50 1.40 -7.05 14.18
N ARG A 51 1.93 -7.77 13.20
CA ARG A 51 3.00 -8.75 13.35
C ARG A 51 4.30 -8.10 12.90
N VAL A 52 5.24 -7.91 13.81
CA VAL A 52 6.57 -7.37 13.48
C VAL A 52 7.60 -8.49 13.48
N ARG A 53 8.39 -8.59 12.42
CA ARG A 53 9.49 -9.54 12.29
C ARG A 53 10.78 -8.81 11.89
N SER A 54 11.92 -9.22 12.42
CA SER A 54 13.23 -8.69 12.00
C SER A 54 14.39 -9.67 12.23
N ASP A 55 15.46 -9.54 11.45
CA ASP A 55 16.76 -10.19 11.70
C ASP A 55 17.81 -9.23 12.32
N LEU A 56 17.45 -7.96 12.54
CA LEU A 56 18.33 -6.90 13.03
C LEU A 56 18.23 -6.76 14.56
N ASN A 57 19.35 -6.92 15.27
CA ASN A 57 19.37 -6.81 16.74
C ASN A 57 19.00 -5.41 17.24
N ILE A 58 19.38 -4.36 16.50
CA ILE A 58 19.05 -2.97 16.82
C ILE A 58 17.54 -2.72 16.91
N ILE A 59 16.73 -3.50 16.17
CA ILE A 59 15.27 -3.43 16.26
C ILE A 59 14.76 -4.09 17.55
N ALA A 60 15.38 -5.19 17.99
CA ALA A 60 15.07 -5.81 19.28
C ALA A 60 15.41 -4.88 20.45
N GLU A 61 16.59 -4.25 20.41
CA GLU A 61 17.02 -3.23 21.38
C GLU A 61 16.07 -2.03 21.41
N ALA A 62 15.70 -1.52 20.23
CA ALA A 62 14.74 -0.44 20.12
C ALA A 62 13.39 -0.82 20.71
N ILE A 63 12.83 -1.99 20.35
CA ILE A 63 11.55 -2.49 20.89
C ILE A 63 11.61 -2.59 22.42
N HIS A 64 12.68 -3.17 22.97
CA HIS A 64 12.85 -3.29 24.42
C HIS A 64 12.73 -1.95 25.15
N VAL A 65 13.32 -0.89 24.57
CA VAL A 65 13.29 0.46 25.16
C VAL A 65 11.98 1.19 24.84
N VAL A 66 11.65 1.38 23.55
CA VAL A 66 10.57 2.28 23.11
C VAL A 66 9.18 1.67 23.29
N GLN A 67 9.07 0.34 23.34
CA GLN A 67 7.81 -0.39 23.56
C GLN A 67 7.74 -1.02 24.96
N ALA A 68 8.62 -0.62 25.88
CA ALA A 68 8.80 -1.15 27.23
C ALA A 68 7.50 -1.46 28.00
N HIS A 69 6.50 -0.59 27.93
CA HIS A 69 5.25 -0.69 28.69
C HIS A 69 4.17 -1.54 28.01
N ARG A 70 4.45 -2.16 26.87
CA ARG A 70 3.52 -3.03 26.16
C ARG A 70 3.72 -4.48 26.57
N ALA A 71 2.65 -5.28 26.43
CA ALA A 71 2.72 -6.72 26.67
C ALA A 71 3.61 -7.41 25.63
N PHE A 72 4.49 -8.30 26.09
CA PHE A 72 5.21 -9.24 25.24
C PHE A 72 4.26 -10.39 24.87
N ARG A 73 3.78 -10.41 23.63
CA ARG A 73 2.74 -11.37 23.19
C ARG A 73 2.97 -11.92 21.78
N PRO A 74 2.48 -13.14 21.48
CA PRO A 74 2.45 -13.63 20.10
C PRO A 74 1.63 -12.70 19.19
N PRO A 75 1.90 -12.68 17.88
CA PRO A 75 1.02 -12.02 16.92
C PRO A 75 -0.31 -12.79 16.80
N GLU A 76 -1.37 -12.07 16.40
CA GLU A 76 -2.63 -12.69 16.01
C GLU A 76 -2.43 -13.63 14.81
N ASP A 77 -3.34 -14.58 14.63
CA ASP A 77 -3.33 -15.52 13.51
C ASP A 77 -3.53 -14.80 12.16
N LEU A 78 -4.40 -13.77 12.16
CA LEU A 78 -4.66 -12.87 11.04
C LEU A 78 -4.45 -11.41 11.47
N PRO A 79 -3.21 -10.90 11.48
CA PRO A 79 -2.94 -9.50 11.78
C PRO A 79 -3.38 -8.60 10.61
N ASP A 80 -3.73 -7.34 10.92
CA ASP A 80 -3.97 -6.32 9.89
C ASP A 80 -2.70 -6.00 9.09
N PHE A 81 -1.52 -6.15 9.69
CA PHE A 81 -0.26 -5.88 9.01
C PHE A 81 0.82 -6.87 9.45
N THR A 82 1.54 -7.43 8.50
CA THR A 82 2.82 -8.10 8.75
C THR A 82 3.96 -7.21 8.24
N LEU A 83 4.78 -6.72 9.17
CA LEU A 83 5.96 -5.91 8.90
C LEU A 83 7.21 -6.77 8.98
N ASP A 84 8.00 -6.76 7.91
CA ASP A 84 9.25 -7.49 7.81
C ASP A 84 10.43 -6.55 7.57
N PHE A 85 11.38 -6.56 8.51
CA PHE A 85 12.58 -5.75 8.48
C PHE A 85 13.81 -6.63 8.32
N GLN A 86 14.35 -6.68 7.11
CA GLN A 86 15.44 -7.60 6.78
C GLN A 86 16.73 -6.85 6.48
N ALA A 87 17.85 -7.35 6.99
CA ALA A 87 19.16 -6.92 6.56
C ALA A 87 19.35 -7.22 5.07
N GLY A 88 19.89 -6.25 4.34
CA GLY A 88 20.15 -6.41 2.93
C GLY A 88 21.27 -5.51 2.44
N SER A 89 21.36 -5.43 1.12
CA SER A 89 22.26 -4.53 0.41
C SER A 89 21.51 -3.90 -0.74
N GLU A 90 21.74 -2.62 -0.96
CA GLU A 90 21.26 -1.85 -2.11
C GLU A 90 22.46 -1.07 -2.63
N ARG A 91 22.79 -1.21 -3.93
CA ARG A 91 23.96 -0.54 -4.54
C ARG A 91 25.26 -0.75 -3.75
N PHE A 92 25.53 -1.98 -3.32
CA PHE A 92 26.68 -2.37 -2.48
C PHE A 92 26.72 -1.76 -1.06
N HIS A 93 25.76 -0.91 -0.68
CA HIS A 93 25.65 -0.38 0.67
C HIS A 93 24.76 -1.26 1.55
N ARG A 94 25.10 -1.38 2.83
CA ARG A 94 24.26 -2.09 3.81
C ARG A 94 22.95 -1.34 3.99
N ALA A 95 21.85 -2.07 3.84
CA ALA A 95 20.51 -1.52 3.88
C ALA A 95 19.59 -2.32 4.80
N ILE A 96 18.49 -1.70 5.19
CA ILE A 96 17.31 -2.34 5.76
C ILE A 96 16.23 -2.35 4.69
N ILE A 97 15.66 -3.52 4.44
CA ILE A 97 14.63 -3.71 3.42
C ILE A 97 13.33 -3.98 4.17
N CYS A 98 12.38 -3.08 3.98
CA CYS A 98 11.14 -3.06 4.74
C CYS A 98 9.99 -3.53 3.85
N SER A 99 9.33 -4.60 4.26
CA SER A 99 8.17 -5.14 3.56
C SER A 99 6.92 -5.04 4.43
N VAL A 100 5.79 -4.78 3.77
CA VAL A 100 4.45 -4.80 4.38
C VAL A 100 3.62 -5.85 3.64
N ASP A 101 3.09 -6.83 4.37
CA ASP A 101 2.26 -7.91 3.82
C ASP A 101 2.91 -8.60 2.60
N GLY A 102 4.22 -8.84 2.70
CA GLY A 102 5.02 -9.49 1.65
C GLY A 102 5.49 -8.58 0.51
N VAL A 103 5.01 -7.35 0.39
CA VAL A 103 5.44 -6.39 -0.64
C VAL A 103 6.55 -5.51 -0.09
N ILE A 104 7.65 -5.33 -0.84
CA ILE A 104 8.69 -4.37 -0.46
C ILE A 104 8.09 -2.98 -0.56
N TRP A 105 8.02 -2.27 0.55
CA TRP A 105 7.57 -0.89 0.57
C TRP A 105 8.71 0.03 0.16
N ARG A 106 9.83 -0.04 0.89
CA ARG A 106 11.01 0.79 0.63
C ARG A 106 12.25 0.25 1.37
N THR A 107 13.40 0.68 0.88
CA THR A 107 14.72 0.37 1.44
C THR A 107 15.34 1.64 2.03
N TRP A 108 16.06 1.49 3.14
CA TRP A 108 16.85 2.58 3.74
C TRP A 108 18.28 2.14 4.03
N PRO A 109 19.21 3.09 4.19
CA PRO A 109 20.51 2.81 4.78
C PRO A 109 20.35 2.11 6.14
N ARG A 110 21.16 1.07 6.40
CA ARG A 110 21.06 0.26 7.62
C ARG A 110 21.16 1.07 8.92
N ARG A 111 21.80 2.24 8.89
CA ARG A 111 21.91 3.16 10.03
C ARG A 111 20.59 3.84 10.45
N LEU A 112 19.52 3.70 9.66
CA LEU A 112 18.17 4.24 9.90
C LEU A 112 17.17 3.09 10.13
N SER A 113 17.59 2.01 10.77
CA SER A 113 16.76 0.80 10.93
C SER A 113 15.54 1.05 11.82
N VAL A 114 15.71 1.77 12.92
CA VAL A 114 14.63 2.09 13.86
C VAL A 114 13.70 3.13 13.24
N ALA A 115 14.26 4.18 12.62
CA ALA A 115 13.48 5.18 11.89
C ALA A 115 12.66 4.56 10.76
N ALA A 116 13.24 3.65 9.98
CA ALA A 116 12.53 2.92 8.94
C ALA A 116 11.37 2.10 9.52
N MET A 117 11.56 1.40 10.64
CA MET A 117 10.50 0.67 11.32
C MET A 117 9.31 1.57 11.69
N GLU A 118 9.59 2.72 12.28
CA GLU A 118 8.54 3.65 12.69
C GLU A 118 7.86 4.32 11.47
N TRP A 119 8.60 4.72 10.43
CA TRP A 119 7.99 5.26 9.21
C TRP A 119 7.12 4.25 8.46
N VAL A 120 7.56 2.99 8.37
CA VAL A 120 6.77 1.91 7.77
C VAL A 120 5.48 1.67 8.57
N THR A 121 5.57 1.71 9.90
CA THR A 121 4.41 1.57 10.79
C THR A 121 3.45 2.74 10.61
N SER A 122 3.96 3.99 10.49
CA SER A 122 3.15 5.19 10.19
C SER A 122 2.38 5.03 8.88
N TRP A 123 3.06 4.53 7.84
CA TRP A 123 2.45 4.34 6.53
C TRP A 123 1.28 3.36 6.53
N CYS A 124 1.31 2.34 7.40
CA CYS A 124 0.24 1.36 7.49
C CYS A 124 -1.10 2.00 7.90
N PHE A 125 -1.10 3.02 8.77
CA PHE A 125 -2.31 3.74 9.13
C PHE A 125 -2.92 4.46 7.92
N PHE A 126 -2.11 5.06 7.05
CA PHE A 126 -2.61 5.69 5.83
C PHE A 126 -3.27 4.69 4.90
N ARG A 127 -2.67 3.50 4.75
CA ARG A 127 -3.22 2.43 3.90
C ARG A 127 -4.51 1.81 4.44
N GLN A 128 -4.69 1.77 5.77
CA GLN A 128 -5.85 1.13 6.41
C GLN A 128 -7.05 2.06 6.59
N SER A 129 -6.85 3.37 6.46
CA SER A 129 -7.86 4.39 6.73
C SER A 129 -8.86 4.52 5.57
N TYR A 130 -9.59 3.46 5.25
CA TYR A 130 -10.74 3.54 4.32
C TYR A 130 -12.07 3.79 5.06
N ASN A 131 -12.11 3.46 6.36
CA ASN A 131 -13.22 3.77 7.28
C ASN A 131 -12.86 4.84 8.33
N HIS A 132 -11.65 5.40 8.24
CA HIS A 132 -11.16 6.41 9.18
C HIS A 132 -10.66 7.62 8.38
N LEU A 133 -10.83 8.82 8.92
CA LEU A 133 -10.15 10.00 8.37
C LEU A 133 -8.83 10.17 9.10
N ALA A 134 -7.74 10.29 8.36
CA ALA A 134 -6.39 10.42 8.91
C ALA A 134 -5.85 11.82 8.65
N PHE A 135 -5.44 12.52 9.70
CA PHE A 135 -4.80 13.84 9.57
C PHE A 135 -3.35 13.80 10.03
N HIS A 136 -2.51 14.61 9.40
CA HIS A 136 -1.16 14.86 9.88
C HIS A 136 -1.20 15.78 11.11
N ALA A 137 -1.39 15.16 12.26
CA ALA A 137 -1.63 15.83 13.52
C ALA A 137 -1.11 15.02 14.71
N ALA A 138 -0.69 15.74 15.76
CA ALA A 138 -0.58 15.18 17.09
C ALA A 138 -1.95 15.23 17.79
N ALA A 139 -2.19 14.38 18.78
CA ALA A 139 -3.41 14.39 19.57
C ALA A 139 -3.11 13.99 21.01
N ALA A 140 -3.58 14.77 21.98
CA ALA A 140 -3.36 14.51 23.40
C ALA A 140 -4.63 14.79 24.22
N VAL A 141 -4.90 13.93 25.19
CA VAL A 141 -6.01 14.09 26.14
C VAL A 141 -5.58 14.99 27.28
N VAL A 142 -6.41 15.98 27.62
CA VAL A 142 -6.15 16.90 28.73
C VAL A 142 -6.23 16.13 30.06
N PRO A 143 -5.22 16.25 30.94
CA PRO A 143 -5.23 15.57 32.24
C PRO A 143 -6.49 15.87 33.05
N GLY A 144 -7.07 14.82 33.64
CA GLY A 144 -8.30 14.92 34.44
C GLY A 144 -9.59 14.99 33.64
N THR A 145 -9.53 14.89 32.30
CA THR A 145 -10.70 14.88 31.42
C THR A 145 -10.63 13.73 30.41
N ASP A 146 -11.68 13.56 29.59
CA ASP A 146 -11.67 12.71 28.40
C ASP A 146 -11.47 13.51 27.09
N GLN A 147 -11.37 14.84 27.17
CA GLN A 147 -11.32 15.72 26.01
C GLN A 147 -9.94 15.71 25.34
N THR A 148 -9.95 15.58 24.02
CA THR A 148 -8.72 15.58 23.22
C THR A 148 -8.52 16.91 22.52
N ILE A 149 -7.30 17.46 22.61
CA ILE A 149 -6.84 18.50 21.70
C ILE A 149 -6.07 17.85 20.57
N VAL A 150 -6.49 18.13 19.34
CA VAL A 150 -5.80 17.71 18.13
C VAL A 150 -4.97 18.89 17.64
N PHE A 151 -3.72 18.63 17.26
CA PHE A 151 -2.77 19.63 16.78
C PHE A 151 -2.40 19.38 15.31
N PRO A 152 -3.24 19.76 14.34
CA PRO A 152 -2.91 19.67 12.92
C PRO A 152 -1.81 20.66 12.55
N GLY A 153 -0.90 20.26 11.67
CA GLY A 153 0.07 21.22 11.12
C GLY A 153 1.09 20.55 10.22
N ASN A 154 1.81 21.35 9.43
CA ASN A 154 2.86 20.85 8.54
C ASN A 154 4.07 20.31 9.31
N SER A 155 4.90 19.52 8.64
CA SER A 155 6.21 19.14 9.19
C SER A 155 7.01 20.39 9.55
N GLY A 156 7.65 20.40 10.72
CA GLY A 156 8.41 21.55 11.22
C GLY A 156 7.60 22.59 12.00
N ALA A 157 6.26 22.50 12.07
CA ALA A 157 5.41 23.44 12.82
C ALA A 157 5.57 23.39 14.36
N GLY A 158 6.46 22.54 14.89
CA GLY A 158 6.67 22.36 16.34
C GLY A 158 5.77 21.31 17.00
N LYS A 159 4.96 20.56 16.22
CA LYS A 159 4.04 19.53 16.72
C LYS A 159 4.70 18.50 17.62
N SER A 160 5.73 17.81 17.14
CA SER A 160 6.39 16.73 17.89
C SER A 160 7.05 17.23 19.17
N THR A 161 7.57 18.45 19.16
CA THR A 161 8.14 19.10 20.35
C THR A 161 7.06 19.41 21.38
N LEU A 162 5.94 19.99 20.94
CA LEU A 162 4.80 20.28 21.80
C LEU A 162 4.18 18.97 22.34
N ALA A 163 3.87 18.01 21.48
CA ALA A 163 3.34 16.70 21.83
C ALA A 163 4.20 15.94 22.85
N SER A 164 5.53 15.92 22.65
CA SER A 164 6.47 15.33 23.61
C SER A 164 6.45 16.07 24.95
N THR A 165 6.36 17.40 24.92
CA THR A 165 6.27 18.22 26.14
C THR A 165 4.96 17.94 26.88
N LEU A 166 3.81 17.91 26.20
CA LEU A 166 2.51 17.54 26.77
C LEU A 166 2.59 16.16 27.44
N MET A 167 3.10 15.15 26.72
CA MET A 167 3.22 13.78 27.21
C MET A 167 4.07 13.69 28.49
N LEU A 168 5.24 14.33 28.50
CA LEU A 168 6.15 14.32 29.64
C LEU A 168 5.69 15.22 30.80
N SER A 169 4.71 16.11 30.56
CA SER A 169 3.97 16.89 31.55
C SER A 169 2.66 16.21 32.03
N GLY A 170 2.49 14.91 31.75
CA GLY A 170 1.39 14.09 32.29
C GLY A 170 0.14 14.06 31.42
N TRP A 171 0.16 14.63 30.22
CA TRP A 171 -0.90 14.42 29.24
C TRP A 171 -0.82 13.01 28.65
N LYS A 172 -1.97 12.46 28.28
CA LYS A 172 -2.05 11.17 27.59
C LYS A 172 -1.94 11.42 26.10
N LEU A 173 -0.77 11.14 25.52
CA LEU A 173 -0.52 11.31 24.09
C LEU A 173 -1.15 10.16 23.32
N LEU A 174 -2.10 10.47 22.44
CA LEU A 174 -2.76 9.49 21.58
C LEU A 174 -1.92 9.20 20.34
N SER A 175 -1.36 10.25 19.72
CA SER A 175 -0.49 10.17 18.56
C SER A 175 0.30 11.46 18.36
N ASP A 176 1.42 11.38 17.63
CA ASP A 176 2.23 12.55 17.22
C ASP A 176 2.15 12.84 15.71
N GLU A 177 2.19 11.80 14.88
CA GLU A 177 2.34 11.95 13.43
C GLU A 177 1.01 11.82 12.67
N THR A 178 0.09 11.02 13.21
CA THR A 178 -1.17 10.65 12.54
C THR A 178 -2.28 10.51 13.55
N ALA A 179 -3.26 11.39 13.51
CA ALA A 179 -4.49 11.23 14.27
C ALA A 179 -5.51 10.49 13.40
N LEU A 180 -6.00 9.34 13.90
CA LEU A 180 -7.01 8.52 13.24
C LEU A 180 -8.37 8.80 13.84
N PHE A 181 -9.28 9.31 13.01
CA PHE A 181 -10.62 9.69 13.39
C PHE A 181 -11.59 8.63 12.93
N ASP A 182 -12.36 8.13 13.88
CA ASP A 182 -13.55 7.35 13.61
C ASP A 182 -14.62 8.28 13.04
N LEU A 183 -15.07 7.98 11.83
CA LEU A 183 -16.06 8.78 11.11
C LEU A 183 -17.48 8.57 11.63
N GLU A 184 -17.75 7.47 12.33
CA GLU A 184 -19.08 7.18 12.89
C GLU A 184 -19.27 7.91 14.21
N ASP A 185 -18.29 7.78 15.12
CA ASP A 185 -18.40 8.33 16.47
C ASP A 185 -17.78 9.72 16.65
N GLN A 186 -17.04 10.22 15.64
CA GLN A 186 -16.30 11.49 15.71
C GLN A 186 -15.29 11.55 16.85
N ARG A 187 -14.64 10.41 17.08
CA ARG A 187 -13.64 10.22 18.13
C ARG A 187 -12.28 9.94 17.52
N VAL A 188 -11.23 10.20 18.28
CA VAL A 188 -9.86 9.91 17.88
C VAL A 188 -9.29 8.71 18.63
N TYR A 189 -8.62 7.82 17.91
CA TYR A 189 -7.99 6.64 18.49
C TYR A 189 -6.68 6.95 19.19
N GLY A 190 -6.48 6.33 20.36
CA GLY A 190 -5.16 6.20 20.98
C GLY A 190 -4.29 5.21 20.21
N LEU A 191 -3.26 5.69 19.52
CA LEU A 191 -2.29 4.83 18.84
C LEU A 191 -1.15 4.42 19.79
N GLY A 192 -0.79 5.29 20.74
CA GLY A 192 0.23 5.07 21.76
C GLY A 192 1.63 4.82 21.18
N ARG A 193 1.97 5.53 20.10
CA ARG A 193 3.21 5.32 19.35
C ARG A 193 4.37 6.14 19.88
N PRO A 194 5.63 5.67 19.70
CA PRO A 194 6.81 6.48 19.99
C PRO A 194 6.79 7.79 19.19
N THR A 195 7.29 8.86 19.80
CA THR A 195 7.40 10.17 19.14
C THR A 195 8.76 10.28 18.45
N ILE A 196 8.76 10.64 17.16
CA ILE A 196 9.99 10.75 16.36
C ILE A 196 10.57 12.16 16.52
N LEU A 197 11.74 12.28 17.15
CA LEU A 197 12.42 13.56 17.37
C LEU A 197 13.72 13.65 16.58
N LYS A 198 13.97 14.84 16.00
CA LYS A 198 15.11 15.11 15.11
C LYS A 198 15.81 16.40 15.50
N GLY A 199 17.14 16.40 15.41
CA GLY A 199 18.00 17.57 15.60
C GLY A 199 17.67 18.35 16.86
N HIS A 200 17.48 19.66 16.74
CA HIS A 200 17.17 20.56 17.86
C HIS A 200 15.98 20.11 18.72
N SER A 201 14.96 19.45 18.14
CA SER A 201 13.80 19.00 18.94
C SER A 201 14.17 17.85 19.89
N LEU A 202 15.12 17.00 19.48
CA LEU A 202 15.65 15.94 20.34
C LEU A 202 16.42 16.55 21.51
N ASP A 203 17.35 17.46 21.20
CA ASP A 203 18.21 18.12 22.20
C ASP A 203 17.38 18.92 23.22
N LEU A 204 16.32 19.60 22.76
CA LEU A 204 15.43 20.37 23.63
C LEU A 204 14.65 19.47 24.61
N ILE A 205 14.11 18.35 24.13
CA ILE A 205 13.35 17.44 24.99
C ILE A 205 14.27 16.73 26.00
N GLU A 206 15.46 16.30 25.56
CA GLU A 206 16.47 15.70 26.43
C GLU A 206 16.91 16.67 27.52
N SER A 207 17.31 17.90 27.16
CA SER A 207 17.76 18.91 28.12
C SER A 207 16.69 19.32 29.13
N ARG A 208 15.42 19.40 28.70
CA ARG A 208 14.30 19.81 29.56
C ARG A 208 13.87 18.74 30.56
N PHE A 209 13.83 17.48 30.13
CA PHE A 209 13.18 16.42 30.90
C PHE A 209 14.17 15.41 31.51
N GLY A 210 15.44 15.41 31.10
CA GLY A 210 16.47 14.54 31.64
C GLY A 210 16.04 13.07 31.63
N ASP A 211 16.18 12.40 32.77
CA ASP A 211 15.87 10.97 32.94
C ASP A 211 14.40 10.60 32.66
N ARG A 212 13.47 11.59 32.64
CA ARG A 212 12.08 11.34 32.24
C ARG A 212 11.94 11.11 30.73
N ALA A 213 12.84 11.67 29.91
CA ALA A 213 12.84 11.50 28.46
C ALA A 213 13.71 10.30 28.07
N VAL A 214 13.11 9.12 27.98
CA VAL A 214 13.81 7.89 27.59
C VAL A 214 13.71 7.66 26.08
N PHE A 215 14.86 7.55 25.43
CA PHE A 215 14.97 7.39 23.98
C PHE A 215 15.46 5.99 23.60
N GLY A 216 14.96 5.49 22.47
CA GLY A 216 15.57 4.36 21.77
C GLY A 216 16.94 4.72 21.17
N PRO A 217 17.57 3.78 20.44
CA PRO A 217 18.86 4.00 19.80
C PRO A 217 18.89 5.27 18.95
N ARG A 218 19.99 6.04 19.07
CA ARG A 218 20.24 7.24 18.26
C ARG A 218 20.75 6.86 16.88
N GLU A 219 20.12 7.41 15.86
CA GLU A 219 20.47 7.22 14.47
C GLU A 219 20.83 8.57 13.82
N ARG A 220 21.39 8.53 12.60
CA ARG A 220 21.87 9.73 11.90
C ARG A 220 21.38 9.80 10.46
N ILE A 221 20.62 10.85 10.17
CA ILE A 221 20.33 11.32 8.81
C ILE A 221 21.56 12.05 8.29
N LEU A 222 21.93 11.83 7.03
CA LEU A 222 23.12 12.47 6.43
C LEU A 222 22.78 13.71 5.62
N ASP A 223 21.56 13.80 5.09
CA ASP A 223 21.15 14.92 4.25
C ASP A 223 19.66 15.27 4.50
N PRO A 224 19.37 16.41 5.18
CA PRO A 224 20.35 17.21 5.93
C PRO A 224 20.91 16.42 7.13
N PRO A 225 22.17 16.65 7.55
CA PRO A 225 22.74 16.00 8.73
C PRO A 225 21.91 16.28 9.98
N SER A 226 21.32 15.25 10.57
CA SER A 226 20.51 15.38 11.78
C SER A 226 20.52 14.09 12.59
N ALA A 227 20.65 14.20 13.91
CA ALA A 227 20.32 13.11 14.80
C ALA A 227 18.82 12.81 14.74
N ILE A 228 18.46 11.54 14.93
CA ILE A 228 17.08 11.09 15.07
C ILE A 228 17.00 10.02 16.16
N ALA A 229 15.98 10.13 17.02
CA ALA A 229 15.69 9.15 18.05
C ALA A 229 14.18 9.09 18.32
N HIS A 230 13.77 8.04 19.04
CA HIS A 230 12.37 7.74 19.28
C HIS A 230 12.10 7.83 20.77
N LEU A 231 11.26 8.77 21.17
CA LEU A 231 10.87 8.98 22.57
C LEU A 231 9.85 7.91 22.97
N ARG A 232 10.13 7.24 24.09
CA ARG A 232 9.27 6.21 24.67
C ARG A 232 7.94 6.82 25.14
N PRO A 233 6.79 6.24 24.75
CA PRO A 233 5.49 6.65 25.29
C PRO A 233 5.38 6.38 26.80
N THR A 234 4.71 7.27 27.53
CA THR A 234 4.43 7.07 28.95
C THR A 234 3.43 5.92 29.17
N PRO A 235 3.40 5.27 30.36
CA PRO A 235 2.41 4.26 30.69
C PRO A 235 0.97 4.72 30.45
N GLU A 236 0.67 5.98 30.75
CA GLU A 236 -0.64 6.60 30.55
C GLU A 236 -0.99 6.66 29.06
N SER A 237 -0.02 7.02 28.20
CA SER A 237 -0.20 7.04 26.74
C SER A 237 -0.36 5.62 26.17
N VAL A 238 0.36 4.64 26.71
CA VAL A 238 0.20 3.21 26.33
C VAL A 238 -1.16 2.65 26.78
N SER A 239 -1.68 3.08 27.93
CA SER A 239 -3.01 2.67 28.41
C SER A 239 -4.15 3.15 27.51
N ALA A 240 -3.91 4.18 26.69
CA ALA A 240 -4.89 4.71 25.75
C ALA A 240 -5.06 3.87 24.48
N VAL A 241 -4.16 2.91 24.25
CA VAL A 241 -4.05 2.18 22.98
C VAL A 241 -5.32 1.40 22.68
N GLY A 242 -5.93 1.71 21.53
CA GLY A 242 -7.15 1.04 21.06
C GLY A 242 -8.45 1.62 21.62
N SER A 243 -8.37 2.55 22.57
CA SER A 243 -9.53 3.34 23.04
C SER A 243 -9.76 4.55 22.15
N THR A 244 -10.98 5.08 22.16
CA THR A 244 -11.38 6.29 21.44
C THR A 244 -11.71 7.42 22.41
N PHE A 245 -11.42 8.66 22.02
CA PHE A 245 -11.61 9.86 22.85
C PHE A 245 -12.36 10.95 22.08
N PRO A 246 -13.26 11.72 22.73
CA PRO A 246 -13.93 12.86 22.09
C PRO A 246 -12.93 13.94 21.67
N ILE A 247 -13.24 14.61 20.57
CA ILE A 247 -12.46 15.75 20.08
C ILE A 247 -13.03 17.01 20.71
N GLY A 248 -12.23 17.64 21.57
CA GLY A 248 -12.61 18.89 22.23
C GLY A 248 -12.28 20.12 21.38
N ALA A 249 -11.12 20.13 20.71
CA ALA A 249 -10.69 21.25 19.87
C ALA A 249 -9.60 20.86 18.85
N PHE A 250 -9.52 21.62 17.76
CA PHE A 250 -8.35 21.69 16.88
C PHE A 250 -7.48 22.90 17.27
N VAL A 251 -6.18 22.70 17.44
CA VAL A 251 -5.23 23.77 17.79
C VAL A 251 -4.02 23.69 16.87
N LEU A 252 -3.95 24.57 15.89
CA LEU A 252 -2.86 24.62 14.91
C LEU A 252 -1.65 25.33 15.52
N PRO A 253 -0.52 24.64 15.77
CA PRO A 253 0.64 25.26 16.37
C PRO A 253 1.37 26.15 15.35
N SER A 254 1.70 27.36 15.78
CA SER A 254 2.49 28.36 15.05
C SER A 254 3.66 28.81 15.93
N ARG A 255 4.76 28.04 15.90
CA ARG A 255 5.95 28.33 16.70
C ARG A 255 6.75 29.50 16.14
N SER A 256 7.04 30.50 16.96
CA SER A 256 7.92 31.61 16.65
C SER A 256 9.34 31.37 17.16
N SER A 257 10.35 31.79 16.40
CA SER A 257 11.74 31.84 16.88
C SER A 257 12.03 33.02 17.80
N ASP A 258 11.15 34.02 17.82
CA ASP A 258 11.30 35.21 18.66
C ASP A 258 10.91 34.88 20.12
N PRO A 259 11.85 34.93 21.07
CA PRO A 259 11.59 34.65 22.48
C PRO A 259 10.56 35.57 23.14
N SER A 260 10.30 36.74 22.56
CA SER A 260 9.30 37.69 23.07
C SER A 260 7.85 37.33 22.68
N THR A 261 7.66 36.32 21.82
CA THR A 261 6.34 35.91 21.35
C THR A 261 5.50 35.35 22.51
N PRO A 262 4.36 35.97 22.88
CA PRO A 262 3.50 35.46 23.93
C PRO A 262 2.76 34.20 23.48
N CYS A 263 2.30 33.40 24.45
CA CYS A 263 1.31 32.36 24.17
C CYS A 263 -0.06 33.01 23.94
N GLN A 264 -0.62 32.84 22.74
CA GLN A 264 -1.92 33.40 22.36
C GLN A 264 -2.70 32.41 21.49
N LEU A 265 -4.03 32.38 21.68
CA LEU A 265 -4.96 31.69 20.78
C LEU A 265 -5.74 32.68 19.94
N GLU A 266 -5.80 32.39 18.65
CA GLU A 266 -6.68 33.04 17.69
C GLU A 266 -7.73 32.03 17.24
N ARG A 267 -9.02 32.40 17.28
CA ARG A 267 -10.09 31.52 16.81
C ARG A 267 -10.10 31.49 15.29
N LEU A 268 -10.14 30.28 14.72
CA LEU A 268 -10.29 30.10 13.27
C LEU A 268 -11.76 30.12 12.88
N SER A 269 -12.03 30.66 11.69
CA SER A 269 -13.34 30.53 11.06
C SER A 269 -13.60 29.08 10.60
N ILE A 270 -14.85 28.78 10.24
CA ILE A 270 -15.23 27.45 9.72
C ILE A 270 -14.52 27.17 8.39
N ASP A 271 -14.41 28.17 7.52
CA ASP A 271 -13.73 28.07 6.23
C ASP A 271 -12.22 27.85 6.38
N GLU A 272 -11.54 28.58 7.26
CA GLU A 272 -10.12 28.34 7.57
C GLU A 272 -9.90 26.92 8.13
N SER A 273 -10.77 26.51 9.05
CA SER A 273 -10.72 25.18 9.67
C SER A 273 -10.87 24.09 8.61
N PHE A 274 -11.85 24.21 7.72
CA PHE A 274 -12.06 23.28 6.63
C PHE A 274 -10.86 23.22 5.68
N VAL A 275 -10.32 24.37 5.25
CA VAL A 275 -9.14 24.43 4.37
C VAL A 275 -7.94 23.73 5.02
N HIS A 276 -7.66 23.99 6.29
CA HIS A 276 -6.54 23.34 6.96
C HIS A 276 -6.74 21.84 7.15
N LEU A 277 -7.95 21.41 7.55
CA LEU A 277 -8.27 19.99 7.71
C LEU A 277 -8.14 19.25 6.38
N THR A 278 -8.61 19.81 5.27
CA THR A 278 -8.47 19.18 3.94
C THR A 278 -7.01 19.11 3.47
N GLN A 279 -6.22 20.16 3.69
CA GLN A 279 -4.79 20.18 3.33
C GLN A 279 -3.95 19.20 4.15
N LEU A 280 -4.31 19.00 5.43
CA LEU A 280 -3.60 18.11 6.36
C LEU A 280 -4.22 16.70 6.41
N GLY A 281 -5.34 16.48 5.72
CA GLY A 281 -6.04 15.20 5.59
C GLY A 281 -5.31 14.28 4.62
N ILE A 282 -4.66 13.26 5.16
CA ILE A 282 -3.70 12.41 4.44
C ILE A 282 -4.41 11.52 3.41
N ASN A 283 -5.60 11.03 3.76
CA ASN A 283 -6.44 10.18 2.91
C ASN A 283 -7.70 10.90 2.41
N PHE A 284 -7.79 12.23 2.57
CA PHE A 284 -8.99 13.01 2.28
C PHE A 284 -9.52 12.77 0.85
N ARG A 285 -8.65 12.86 -0.17
CA ARG A 285 -9.02 12.61 -1.58
C ARG A 285 -9.54 11.20 -1.82
N MET A 286 -8.97 10.25 -1.09
CA MET A 286 -9.28 8.83 -1.16
C MET A 286 -10.72 8.57 -0.64
N MET A 287 -11.09 9.26 0.45
CA MET A 287 -12.42 9.21 1.08
C MET A 287 -13.57 9.81 0.25
N GLY A 288 -13.25 10.59 -0.79
CA GLY A 288 -14.24 11.16 -1.71
C GLY A 288 -15.31 11.98 -1.00
N ARG A 289 -16.59 11.77 -1.35
CA ARG A 289 -17.72 12.51 -0.78
C ARG A 289 -17.84 12.38 0.73
N ARG A 290 -17.69 11.17 1.28
CA ARG A 290 -17.76 10.95 2.74
C ARG A 290 -16.70 11.78 3.46
N GLY A 291 -15.45 11.74 2.99
CA GLY A 291 -14.38 12.56 3.55
C GLY A 291 -14.66 14.06 3.49
N PHE A 292 -15.26 14.54 2.40
CA PHE A 292 -15.67 15.94 2.26
C PHE A 292 -16.76 16.33 3.26
N ASP A 293 -17.86 15.58 3.32
CA ASP A 293 -19.01 15.85 4.18
C ASP A 293 -18.61 15.78 5.67
N ASP A 294 -17.83 14.77 6.06
CA ASP A 294 -17.36 14.61 7.44
C ASP A 294 -16.37 15.70 7.85
N THR A 295 -15.51 16.17 6.93
CA THR A 295 -14.59 17.28 7.22
C THR A 295 -15.35 18.60 7.39
N ILE A 296 -16.41 18.84 6.61
CA ILE A 296 -17.30 20.00 6.82
C ILE A 296 -17.96 19.92 8.19
N HIS A 297 -18.47 18.73 8.56
CA HIS A 297 -19.09 18.55 9.86
C HIS A 297 -18.11 18.87 11.00
N LEU A 298 -16.90 18.30 10.95
CA LEU A 298 -15.85 18.58 11.94
C LEU A 298 -15.52 20.08 12.02
N ALA A 299 -15.38 20.76 10.88
CA ALA A 299 -15.09 22.19 10.84
C ALA A 299 -16.21 23.06 11.44
N ARG A 300 -17.46 22.58 11.44
CA ARG A 300 -18.63 23.29 12.00
C ARG A 300 -18.84 23.01 13.49
N THR A 301 -18.57 21.79 13.94
CA THR A 301 -18.91 21.34 15.28
C THR A 301 -17.76 21.42 16.28
N VAL A 302 -16.51 21.30 15.81
CA VAL A 302 -15.32 21.32 16.67
C VAL A 302 -14.69 22.70 16.64
N PRO A 303 -14.46 23.36 17.79
CA PRO A 303 -13.78 24.65 17.82
C PRO A 303 -12.32 24.50 17.36
N ALA A 304 -11.88 25.43 16.52
CA ALA A 304 -10.52 25.45 15.98
C ALA A 304 -9.80 26.76 16.31
N TYR A 305 -8.52 26.66 16.63
CA TYR A 305 -7.69 27.79 17.02
C TYR A 305 -6.31 27.71 16.38
N ARG A 306 -5.66 28.85 16.21
CA ARG A 306 -4.22 28.98 15.95
C ARG A 306 -3.51 29.35 17.24
N LEU A 307 -2.51 28.58 17.62
CA LEU A 307 -1.69 28.81 18.82
C LEU A 307 -0.36 29.44 18.44
N HIS A 308 -0.16 30.70 18.81
CA HIS A 308 1.13 31.37 18.71
C HIS A 308 1.92 31.11 19.99
N TYR A 309 3.17 30.68 19.86
CA TYR A 309 4.04 30.42 21.01
C TYR A 309 5.52 30.37 20.61
N HIS A 310 6.42 30.64 21.56
CA HIS A 310 7.85 30.39 21.40
C HIS A 310 8.26 29.05 22.03
N ASP A 311 7.91 28.86 23.31
CA ASP A 311 8.31 27.73 24.13
C ASP A 311 7.19 26.71 24.34
N ALA A 312 7.49 25.42 24.13
CA ALA A 312 6.50 24.35 24.26
C ALA A 312 5.99 24.12 25.69
N GLY A 313 6.76 24.49 26.71
CA GLY A 313 6.40 24.36 28.12
C GLY A 313 5.45 25.47 28.54
N ASP A 314 5.68 26.71 28.06
CA ASP A 314 4.73 27.80 28.24
C ASP A 314 3.41 27.50 27.53
N ALA A 315 3.48 26.98 26.30
CA ALA A 315 2.30 26.54 25.56
C ALA A 315 1.50 25.45 26.29
N GLU A 316 2.18 24.46 26.90
CA GLU A 316 1.52 23.41 27.68
C GLU A 316 0.74 23.98 28.88
N ARG A 317 1.39 24.84 29.68
CA ARG A 317 0.74 25.49 30.83
C ARG A 317 -0.42 26.36 30.39
N PHE A 318 -0.21 27.17 29.36
CA PHE A 318 -1.23 28.04 28.80
C PHE A 318 -2.46 27.23 28.37
N LEU A 319 -2.29 26.17 27.56
CA LEU A 319 -3.39 25.33 27.08
C LEU A 319 -4.18 24.66 28.20
N ARG A 320 -3.50 24.29 29.30
CA ARG A 320 -4.14 23.67 30.48
C ARG A 320 -5.11 24.62 31.18
N GLU A 321 -4.85 25.92 31.12
CA GLU A 321 -5.65 26.96 31.78
C GLU A 321 -6.80 27.47 30.89
N GLN A 322 -6.80 27.15 29.60
CA GLN A 322 -7.83 27.62 28.67
C GLN A 322 -9.10 26.76 28.67
N ASN A 323 -10.26 27.41 28.60
CA ASN A 323 -11.54 26.74 28.35
C ASN A 323 -11.80 26.60 26.84
N LEU A 324 -11.12 25.63 26.20
CA LEU A 324 -11.16 25.44 24.75
C LEU A 324 -12.46 24.78 24.25
N PHE A 325 -13.18 24.08 25.14
CA PHE A 325 -14.23 23.11 24.79
C PHE A 325 -15.64 23.71 24.84
N SER A 326 -15.80 24.95 25.30
CA SER A 326 -17.10 25.62 25.35
C SER A 326 -17.53 26.13 23.96
N SER A 327 -18.73 25.72 23.54
CA SER A 327 -19.32 26.07 22.25
C SER A 327 -19.99 27.45 22.31
N ALA A 328 -19.24 28.51 21.99
CA ALA A 328 -19.89 29.71 21.44
C ALA A 328 -19.97 29.54 19.91
N SER A 329 -21.11 29.06 19.42
CA SER A 329 -21.43 29.04 17.99
C SER A 329 -22.08 30.39 17.61
N PRO A 330 -21.67 31.08 16.53
CA PRO A 330 -22.54 32.05 15.87
C PRO A 330 -23.72 31.28 15.25
N ALA A 331 -24.94 31.78 15.46
CA ALA A 331 -26.19 31.16 15.04
C ALA A 331 -26.17 30.62 13.60
N VAL A 332 -26.35 29.31 13.45
CA VAL A 332 -26.61 28.67 12.14
C VAL A 332 -28.07 28.93 11.76
N VAL A 333 -28.26 29.68 10.68
CA VAL A 333 -29.53 29.76 9.95
C VAL A 333 -29.86 28.37 9.43
N LYS A 334 -30.99 27.80 9.87
CA LYS A 334 -31.54 26.56 9.34
C LYS A 334 -32.17 26.83 7.98
N GLU A 335 -31.65 26.23 6.92
CA GLU A 335 -32.44 25.89 5.74
C GLU A 335 -32.51 24.37 5.59
N PRO A 336 -33.68 23.81 5.23
CA PRO A 336 -33.86 22.37 5.14
C PRO A 336 -33.33 21.86 3.80
N VAL A 337 -32.38 20.93 3.84
CA VAL A 337 -32.05 20.10 2.67
C VAL A 337 -33.03 18.93 2.63
N SER A 338 -33.69 18.80 1.49
CA SER A 338 -34.77 17.87 1.17
C SER A 338 -34.40 16.40 1.31
N ALA A 339 -35.40 15.62 1.71
CA ALA A 339 -35.38 14.17 1.87
C ALA A 339 -35.31 13.39 0.54
N ALA A 340 -34.38 12.43 0.48
CA ALA A 340 -34.39 11.14 -0.21
C ALA A 340 -32.99 10.54 0.03
N GLU A 341 -32.74 9.34 0.55
CA GLU A 341 -33.43 8.05 0.39
C GLU A 341 -33.23 7.21 1.66
N GLN A 342 -34.31 6.58 2.14
CA GLN A 342 -34.27 5.55 3.17
C GLN A 342 -33.98 4.18 2.53
N ARG A 343 -33.00 3.44 3.06
CA ARG A 343 -32.96 1.97 2.95
C ARG A 343 -32.56 1.32 4.27
N SER A 344 -33.57 0.68 4.86
CA SER A 344 -33.58 -0.63 5.54
C SER A 344 -32.47 -0.95 6.55
N ALA A 345 -32.82 -0.81 7.83
CA ALA A 345 -32.22 -1.53 8.94
C ALA A 345 -32.68 -3.00 8.93
N VAL A 346 -31.76 -3.93 9.14
CA VAL A 346 -32.05 -5.34 9.41
C VAL A 346 -31.67 -5.63 10.86
N GLU A 347 -32.63 -6.15 11.61
CA GLU A 347 -32.50 -6.59 13.00
C GLU A 347 -31.48 -7.73 13.12
N VAL A 348 -30.54 -7.58 14.06
CA VAL A 348 -29.63 -8.66 14.48
C VAL A 348 -30.20 -9.27 15.75
N VAL A 349 -30.73 -10.48 15.63
CA VAL A 349 -31.08 -11.36 16.75
C VAL A 349 -29.82 -12.10 17.21
N GLY A 350 -29.55 -12.04 18.51
CA GLY A 350 -28.42 -12.69 19.16
C GLY A 350 -28.54 -14.21 19.17
N ALA A 351 -27.39 -14.88 19.07
CA ALA A 351 -27.23 -16.27 19.44
C ALA A 351 -25.85 -16.47 20.09
N SER A 352 -25.88 -16.78 21.38
CA SER A 352 -24.80 -17.33 22.18
C SER A 352 -24.46 -18.75 21.74
N ASN A 353 -23.17 -19.10 21.67
CA ASN A 353 -22.76 -20.45 22.02
C ASN A 353 -21.28 -20.54 22.41
N GLU A 354 -21.08 -21.04 23.62
CA GLU A 354 -19.82 -21.51 24.18
C GLU A 354 -19.39 -22.82 23.50
N ASN A 355 -18.09 -22.99 23.28
CA ASN A 355 -17.38 -24.21 23.67
C ASN A 355 -15.88 -24.08 23.39
N ALA A 356 -15.14 -23.84 24.47
CA ALA A 356 -13.70 -24.01 24.53
C ALA A 356 -13.38 -25.49 24.77
N ARG A 357 -12.45 -26.07 23.99
CA ARG A 357 -11.69 -27.24 24.43
C ARG A 357 -10.20 -26.96 24.32
N SER A 358 -9.59 -27.00 25.49
CA SER A 358 -8.16 -26.90 25.76
C SER A 358 -7.40 -28.14 25.27
N SER A 359 -6.28 -27.92 24.59
CA SER A 359 -5.24 -28.93 24.43
C SER A 359 -3.89 -28.28 24.72
N GLN A 360 -3.30 -28.66 25.86
CA GLN A 360 -1.93 -28.33 26.24
C GLN A 360 -0.95 -28.95 25.23
N VAL A 361 0.06 -28.20 24.79
CA VAL A 361 1.19 -28.75 24.05
C VAL A 361 2.50 -28.33 24.72
N ILE A 362 3.27 -29.37 25.01
CA ILE A 362 4.52 -29.43 25.76
C ILE A 362 5.66 -28.86 24.91
N VAL A 363 6.55 -28.11 25.57
CA VAL A 363 7.78 -27.54 25.01
C VAL A 363 8.81 -28.65 24.75
N SER A 364 9.36 -28.73 23.54
CA SER A 364 10.61 -29.45 23.30
C SER A 364 11.61 -28.59 22.53
N SER A 365 12.81 -28.50 23.10
CA SER A 365 14.03 -27.93 22.53
C SER A 365 14.55 -28.73 21.33
N GLY A 366 15.08 -28.06 20.29
CA GLY A 366 16.01 -28.68 19.35
C GLY A 366 15.98 -28.15 17.92
N ASP A 367 17.08 -27.52 17.55
CA ASP A 367 17.63 -27.33 16.20
C ASP A 367 16.97 -26.37 15.20
N ALA A 368 17.83 -25.49 14.68
CA ALA A 368 17.60 -24.51 13.63
C ALA A 368 17.16 -25.17 12.31
N LYS A 369 15.89 -25.52 12.20
CA LYS A 369 15.20 -25.87 10.96
C LYS A 369 14.40 -24.68 10.46
N LYS A 370 14.26 -24.59 9.12
CA LYS A 370 13.44 -23.60 8.40
C LYS A 370 12.15 -23.27 9.17
N LEU A 371 11.85 -21.98 9.26
CA LEU A 371 10.61 -21.43 9.82
C LEU A 371 9.40 -22.29 9.42
N GLU A 372 8.77 -22.97 10.38
CA GLU A 372 7.53 -23.74 10.19
C GLU A 372 6.37 -22.90 9.61
N THR A 373 6.47 -21.57 9.70
CA THR A 373 5.41 -20.62 9.31
C THR A 373 5.35 -20.26 7.83
N GLU A 374 6.27 -20.77 7.00
CA GLU A 374 6.29 -20.54 5.56
C GLU A 374 6.30 -21.88 4.83
N ARG A 375 5.15 -22.58 4.78
CA ARG A 375 5.03 -23.77 3.92
C ARG A 375 5.40 -23.42 2.47
N ASP A 376 5.82 -24.45 1.74
CA ASP A 376 6.23 -24.43 0.32
C ASP A 376 5.37 -23.47 -0.53
N PRO A 377 5.97 -22.44 -1.19
CA PRO A 377 5.23 -21.52 -2.04
C PRO A 377 4.40 -22.17 -3.15
N ALA A 378 4.77 -23.37 -3.59
CA ALA A 378 3.96 -24.14 -4.53
C ALA A 378 2.61 -24.58 -3.93
N GLU A 379 2.49 -24.69 -2.61
CA GLU A 379 1.21 -24.93 -1.93
C GLU A 379 0.31 -23.68 -1.97
N LEU A 380 0.85 -22.48 -1.70
CA LEU A 380 0.07 -21.24 -1.77
C LEU A 380 -0.43 -20.96 -3.18
N LEU A 381 0.42 -21.20 -4.17
CA LEU A 381 0.04 -21.15 -5.58
C LEU A 381 -1.13 -22.10 -5.88
N ARG A 382 -1.05 -23.36 -5.42
CA ARG A 382 -2.13 -24.34 -5.55
C ARG A 382 -3.41 -23.91 -4.85
N LEU A 383 -3.31 -23.30 -3.67
CA LEU A 383 -4.48 -22.78 -2.94
C LEU A 383 -5.17 -21.65 -3.70
N VAL A 384 -4.39 -20.69 -4.21
CA VAL A 384 -4.93 -19.55 -4.99
C VAL A 384 -5.53 -20.02 -6.32
N ASN A 385 -4.91 -20.97 -7.01
CA ASN A 385 -5.48 -21.54 -8.23
C ASN A 385 -6.77 -22.31 -7.95
N ARG A 386 -6.81 -23.15 -6.89
CA ARG A 386 -8.04 -23.86 -6.51
C ARG A 386 -9.16 -22.91 -6.11
N LEU A 387 -8.84 -21.81 -5.41
CA LEU A 387 -9.82 -20.79 -5.06
C LEU A 387 -10.53 -20.20 -6.29
N ARG A 388 -9.83 -20.15 -7.42
CA ARG A 388 -10.38 -19.67 -8.69
C ARG A 388 -11.27 -20.70 -9.38
N GLU A 389 -10.89 -21.97 -9.29
CA GLU A 389 -11.64 -23.10 -9.87
C GLU A 389 -12.90 -23.39 -9.06
N ASP A 390 -12.79 -23.38 -7.73
CA ASP A 390 -13.88 -23.54 -6.79
C ASP A 390 -13.64 -22.65 -5.57
N ALA A 391 -14.37 -21.53 -5.51
CA ALA A 391 -14.22 -20.57 -4.45
C ALA A 391 -14.71 -21.09 -3.09
N SER A 392 -15.53 -22.15 -3.05
CA SER A 392 -16.10 -22.69 -1.81
C SER A 392 -15.06 -23.32 -0.88
N ILE A 393 -13.90 -23.75 -1.41
CA ILE A 393 -12.78 -24.30 -0.65
C ILE A 393 -12.30 -23.37 0.49
N CYS A 394 -12.52 -22.07 0.34
CA CYS A 394 -12.09 -21.07 1.31
C CYS A 394 -12.83 -21.15 2.66
N ARG A 395 -13.98 -21.85 2.69
CA ARG A 395 -14.77 -22.09 3.91
C ARG A 395 -14.05 -23.00 4.91
N GLU A 396 -13.13 -23.82 4.44
CA GLU A 396 -12.35 -24.76 5.27
C GLU A 396 -11.07 -24.13 5.83
N TRP A 397 -10.75 -22.89 5.43
CA TRP A 397 -9.48 -22.26 5.78
C TRP A 397 -9.52 -21.62 7.16
N ASP A 398 -8.52 -21.94 7.99
CA ASP A 398 -8.26 -21.22 9.24
C ASP A 398 -7.69 -19.81 8.98
N LEU A 399 -7.64 -18.99 10.02
CA LEU A 399 -7.13 -17.62 9.94
C LEU A 399 -5.66 -17.54 9.50
N ARG A 400 -4.85 -18.54 9.85
CA ARG A 400 -3.43 -18.63 9.45
C ARG A 400 -3.28 -18.92 7.96
N THR A 401 -4.14 -19.76 7.40
CA THR A 401 -4.20 -20.03 5.95
C THR A 401 -4.63 -18.77 5.22
N TRP A 402 -5.66 -18.08 5.70
CA TRP A 402 -6.07 -16.79 5.17
C TRP A 402 -4.97 -15.73 5.21
N ASP A 403 -4.25 -15.57 6.33
CA ASP A 403 -3.11 -14.66 6.41
C ASP A 403 -2.07 -14.93 5.32
N ARG A 404 -1.72 -16.21 5.12
CA ARG A 404 -0.73 -16.60 4.11
C ARG A 404 -1.24 -16.36 2.68
N VAL A 405 -2.50 -16.66 2.39
CA VAL A 405 -3.11 -16.43 1.08
C VAL A 405 -3.23 -14.93 0.79
N ILE A 406 -3.67 -14.12 1.75
CA ILE A 406 -3.77 -12.66 1.61
C ILE A 406 -2.39 -12.05 1.36
N ARG A 407 -1.36 -12.43 2.13
CA ARG A 407 0.01 -11.95 1.91
C ARG A 407 0.55 -12.36 0.54
N PHE A 408 0.28 -13.60 0.11
CA PHE A 408 0.68 -14.08 -1.21
C PHE A 408 0.00 -13.27 -2.31
N ALA A 409 -1.33 -13.15 -2.25
CA ALA A 409 -2.14 -12.43 -3.22
C ALA A 409 -1.82 -10.93 -3.26
N ASN A 410 -1.49 -10.33 -2.13
CA ASN A 410 -1.01 -8.94 -2.08
C ASN A 410 0.38 -8.82 -2.74
N HIS A 411 1.30 -9.76 -2.48
CA HIS A 411 2.62 -9.80 -3.15
C HIS A 411 2.50 -9.96 -4.66
N THR A 412 1.58 -10.81 -5.12
CA THR A 412 1.36 -11.08 -6.54
C THR A 412 0.36 -10.12 -7.20
N SER A 413 -0.17 -9.13 -6.48
CA SER A 413 -1.18 -8.17 -6.98
C SER A 413 -2.47 -8.83 -7.51
N SER A 414 -2.90 -9.94 -6.89
CA SER A 414 -4.13 -10.68 -7.23
C SER A 414 -5.23 -10.59 -6.15
N LEU A 415 -4.96 -9.93 -5.01
CA LEU A 415 -5.90 -9.90 -3.88
C LEU A 415 -7.24 -9.23 -4.20
N ALA A 416 -7.22 -8.12 -4.94
CA ALA A 416 -8.44 -7.44 -5.37
C ALA A 416 -9.27 -8.29 -6.35
N GLN A 417 -8.62 -9.03 -7.26
CA GLN A 417 -9.32 -9.96 -8.15
C GLN A 417 -9.95 -11.11 -7.38
N ILE A 418 -9.20 -11.73 -6.45
CA ILE A 418 -9.73 -12.76 -5.56
C ILE A 418 -10.94 -12.23 -4.76
N SER A 419 -10.86 -10.99 -4.27
CA SER A 419 -11.99 -10.40 -3.56
C SER A 419 -13.21 -10.21 -4.46
N HIS A 420 -13.01 -9.81 -5.71
CA HIS A 420 -14.09 -9.65 -6.67
C HIS A 420 -14.74 -11.00 -6.98
N ASP A 421 -13.94 -12.03 -7.27
CA ASP A 421 -14.42 -13.38 -7.58
C ASP A 421 -15.24 -13.96 -6.40
N LEU A 422 -14.77 -13.78 -5.16
CA LEU A 422 -15.49 -14.19 -3.95
C LEU A 422 -16.82 -13.44 -3.75
N HIS A 423 -16.87 -12.17 -4.15
CA HIS A 423 -18.08 -11.37 -4.09
C HIS A 423 -19.12 -11.84 -5.12
N CYS A 424 -18.71 -12.00 -6.37
CA CYS A 424 -19.56 -12.53 -7.45
C CYS A 424 -20.06 -13.95 -7.15
N GLY A 425 -19.24 -14.78 -6.48
CA GLY A 425 -19.63 -16.11 -6.02
C GLY A 425 -20.55 -16.12 -4.78
N GLY A 426 -20.91 -14.97 -4.21
CA GLY A 426 -21.78 -14.89 -3.03
C GLY A 426 -21.15 -15.45 -1.74
N LEU A 427 -19.81 -15.51 -1.67
CA LEU A 427 -19.10 -16.15 -0.56
C LEU A 427 -18.65 -15.20 0.56
N VAL A 428 -18.71 -13.88 0.33
CA VAL A 428 -18.18 -12.87 1.25
C VAL A 428 -18.77 -13.01 2.65
N GLU A 429 -20.07 -13.24 2.80
CA GLU A 429 -20.72 -13.35 4.12
C GLU A 429 -20.25 -14.55 4.96
N TYR A 430 -19.77 -15.61 4.31
CA TYR A 430 -19.24 -16.81 4.98
C TYR A 430 -17.79 -16.64 5.45
N LEU A 431 -17.11 -15.58 5.02
CA LEU A 431 -15.73 -15.33 5.40
C LEU A 431 -15.64 -14.82 6.85
N PRO A 432 -14.58 -15.17 7.59
CA PRO A 432 -14.32 -14.58 8.89
C PRO A 432 -14.29 -13.04 8.83
N VAL A 433 -14.81 -12.37 9.87
CA VAL A 433 -14.94 -10.90 9.92
C VAL A 433 -13.64 -10.17 9.55
N GLY A 434 -12.51 -10.63 10.11
CA GLY A 434 -11.19 -10.06 9.81
C GLY A 434 -10.78 -10.22 8.33
N VAL A 435 -11.14 -11.34 7.69
CA VAL A 435 -10.89 -11.56 6.26
C VAL A 435 -11.75 -10.61 5.43
N ARG A 436 -13.04 -10.49 5.75
CA ARG A 436 -13.95 -9.55 5.05
C ARG A 436 -13.43 -8.13 5.11
N ALA A 437 -13.01 -7.66 6.28
CA ALA A 437 -12.46 -6.32 6.45
C ALA A 437 -11.20 -6.08 5.59
N ARG A 438 -10.35 -7.10 5.41
CA ARG A 438 -9.15 -7.04 4.56
C ARG A 438 -9.50 -6.97 3.07
N LEU A 439 -10.49 -7.75 2.64
CA LEU A 439 -10.97 -7.76 1.27
C LEU A 439 -11.71 -6.46 0.90
N GLN A 440 -12.59 -5.98 1.78
CA GLN A 440 -13.32 -4.71 1.61
C GLN A 440 -12.37 -3.52 1.44
N ARG A 441 -11.27 -3.48 2.19
CA ARG A 441 -10.20 -2.49 2.02
C ARG A 441 -9.65 -2.50 0.59
N GLU A 442 -9.29 -3.67 0.08
CA GLU A 442 -8.69 -3.79 -1.25
C GLU A 442 -9.69 -3.44 -2.37
N ASN A 443 -10.97 -3.80 -2.19
CA ASN A 443 -12.03 -3.37 -3.11
C ASN A 443 -12.17 -1.86 -3.13
N TRP A 444 -12.11 -1.21 -1.96
CA TRP A 444 -12.22 0.22 -1.86
C TRP A 444 -11.03 0.94 -2.52
N LEU A 445 -9.80 0.44 -2.31
CA LEU A 445 -8.59 0.96 -2.97
C LEU A 445 -8.67 0.78 -4.49
N THR A 446 -9.19 -0.36 -4.95
CA THR A 446 -9.40 -0.67 -6.37
C THR A 446 -10.44 0.26 -6.99
N ALA A 447 -11.57 0.49 -6.31
CA ALA A 447 -12.59 1.43 -6.76
C ALA A 447 -12.08 2.87 -6.82
N PHE A 448 -11.21 3.28 -5.88
CA PHE A 448 -10.52 4.57 -5.96
C PHE A 448 -9.57 4.65 -7.16
N ASN A 449 -8.73 3.63 -7.37
CA ASN A 449 -7.86 3.54 -8.53
C ASN A 449 -8.63 3.63 -9.85
N HIS A 450 -9.71 2.86 -10.00
CA HIS A 450 -10.56 2.87 -11.19
C HIS A 450 -11.18 4.24 -11.47
N ARG A 451 -11.63 4.95 -10.43
CA ARG A 451 -12.17 6.31 -10.59
C ARG A 451 -11.13 7.27 -11.16
N ILE A 452 -9.90 7.23 -10.64
CA ILE A 452 -8.82 8.08 -11.12
C ILE A 452 -8.44 7.72 -12.56
N ILE A 453 -8.23 6.44 -12.86
CA ILE A 453 -7.84 5.99 -14.20
C ILE A 453 -8.93 6.32 -15.22
N ARG A 454 -10.20 6.04 -14.94
CA ARG A 454 -11.31 6.38 -15.85
C ARG A 454 -11.40 7.88 -16.11
N TYR A 455 -11.22 8.70 -15.07
CA TYR A 455 -11.20 10.15 -15.23
C TYR A 455 -10.07 10.59 -16.16
N GLU A 456 -8.85 10.09 -15.91
CA GLU A 456 -7.67 10.46 -16.69
C GLU A 456 -7.79 9.99 -18.15
N THR A 457 -8.19 8.73 -18.37
CA THR A 457 -8.41 8.19 -19.72
C THR A 457 -9.47 9.00 -20.47
N ALA A 458 -10.57 9.40 -19.81
CA ALA A 458 -11.58 10.25 -20.45
C ALA A 458 -11.04 11.66 -20.78
N ALA A 459 -10.18 12.23 -19.92
CA ALA A 459 -9.54 13.52 -20.15
C ALA A 459 -8.58 13.48 -21.34
N VAL A 460 -7.71 12.47 -21.39
CA VAL A 460 -6.81 12.23 -22.53
C VAL A 460 -7.61 12.02 -23.81
N GLY A 461 -8.72 11.27 -23.76
CA GLY A 461 -9.56 11.01 -24.91
C GLY A 461 -10.15 12.28 -25.49
N ARG A 462 -10.62 13.21 -24.66
CA ARG A 462 -11.11 14.52 -25.10
C ARG A 462 -10.02 15.37 -25.76
N ILE A 463 -8.79 15.31 -25.25
CA ILE A 463 -7.65 16.07 -25.79
C ILE A 463 -7.23 15.53 -27.16
N LEU A 464 -7.23 14.21 -27.34
CA LEU A 464 -6.69 13.56 -28.53
C LEU A 464 -7.74 13.29 -29.62
N ALA A 465 -9.04 13.23 -29.29
CA ALA A 465 -10.11 13.00 -30.25
C ALA A 465 -10.08 13.94 -31.48
N PRO A 466 -9.75 15.24 -31.37
CA PRO A 466 -9.66 16.13 -32.53
C PRO A 466 -8.54 15.79 -33.52
N LEU A 467 -7.53 15.01 -33.13
CA LEU A 467 -6.46 14.59 -34.03
C LEU A 467 -6.93 13.56 -35.06
N GLN A 468 -8.03 12.85 -34.78
CA GLN A 468 -8.60 11.82 -35.65
C GLN A 468 -7.59 10.72 -36.06
N VAL A 469 -6.61 10.44 -35.19
CA VAL A 469 -5.65 9.35 -35.35
C VAL A 469 -6.09 8.11 -34.56
N PRO A 470 -5.65 6.89 -34.93
CA PRO A 470 -5.91 5.69 -34.13
C PRO A 470 -5.27 5.78 -32.74
N LEU A 471 -6.09 5.56 -31.69
CA LEU A 471 -5.68 5.58 -30.29
C LEU A 471 -5.97 4.22 -29.66
N VAL A 472 -4.96 3.35 -29.54
CA VAL A 472 -5.13 1.98 -29.06
C VAL A 472 -4.69 1.86 -27.61
N LEU A 473 -5.63 1.68 -26.67
CA LEU A 473 -5.30 1.40 -25.28
C LEU A 473 -4.71 -0.01 -25.15
N LEU A 474 -3.74 -0.17 -24.26
CA LEU A 474 -3.14 -1.45 -23.91
C LEU A 474 -3.40 -1.83 -22.44
N LYS A 475 -3.30 -3.14 -22.17
CA LYS A 475 -3.25 -3.74 -20.83
C LYS A 475 -4.38 -3.24 -19.89
N GLY A 476 -4.04 -2.89 -18.65
CA GLY A 476 -5.01 -2.55 -17.60
C GLY A 476 -5.93 -1.41 -18.01
N SER A 477 -5.40 -0.36 -18.63
CA SER A 477 -6.21 0.77 -19.11
C SER A 477 -7.22 0.35 -20.18
N ALA A 478 -6.82 -0.56 -21.08
CA ALA A 478 -7.70 -1.13 -22.11
C ALA A 478 -8.82 -1.97 -21.48
N TYR A 479 -8.47 -2.90 -20.58
CA TYR A 479 -9.45 -3.82 -19.99
C TYR A 479 -10.49 -3.07 -19.15
N LEU A 480 -10.06 -2.06 -18.39
CA LEU A 480 -10.95 -1.23 -17.58
C LEU A 480 -11.87 -0.34 -18.43
N THR A 481 -11.36 0.19 -19.55
CA THR A 481 -12.14 1.04 -20.46
C THR A 481 -13.09 0.22 -21.31
N ALA A 482 -12.69 -0.98 -21.73
CA ALA A 482 -13.52 -1.94 -22.45
C ALA A 482 -14.57 -2.63 -21.57
N GLY A 483 -14.53 -2.43 -20.24
CA GLY A 483 -15.51 -2.99 -19.31
C GLY A 483 -15.39 -4.51 -19.14
N CYS A 484 -14.18 -5.07 -19.25
CA CYS A 484 -13.96 -6.50 -19.06
C CYS A 484 -14.28 -6.93 -17.61
N GLU A 485 -15.28 -7.80 -17.42
CA GLU A 485 -15.71 -8.27 -16.09
C GLU A 485 -14.56 -8.92 -15.31
N TRP A 486 -13.74 -9.73 -15.97
CA TRP A 486 -12.59 -10.38 -15.37
C TRP A 486 -11.48 -9.42 -14.91
N ALA A 487 -11.51 -8.15 -15.33
CA ALA A 487 -10.56 -7.12 -14.91
C ALA A 487 -11.14 -6.22 -13.80
N ALA A 488 -12.30 -6.55 -13.22
CA ALA A 488 -12.93 -5.73 -12.19
C ALA A 488 -12.10 -5.59 -10.90
N GLY A 489 -11.22 -6.54 -10.59
CA GLY A 489 -10.25 -6.42 -9.49
C GLY A 489 -8.87 -5.90 -9.93
N ARG A 490 -8.67 -5.58 -11.20
CA ARG A 490 -7.36 -5.20 -11.76
C ARG A 490 -7.08 -3.71 -11.52
N THR A 491 -5.98 -3.39 -10.84
CA THR A 491 -5.53 -2.00 -10.62
C THR A 491 -4.45 -1.57 -11.60
N THR A 492 -4.50 -0.37 -12.18
CA THR A 492 -3.44 0.12 -13.09
C THR A 492 -2.94 1.49 -12.64
N ASN A 493 -1.67 1.78 -12.85
CA ASN A 493 -1.06 3.04 -12.37
C ASN A 493 -0.77 4.03 -13.50
N ASP A 494 -0.93 3.55 -14.72
CA ASP A 494 -0.50 4.10 -15.99
C ASP A 494 -1.59 3.90 -17.04
N ILE A 495 -1.53 4.72 -18.08
CA ILE A 495 -2.30 4.59 -19.32
C ILE A 495 -1.31 4.26 -20.44
N ASP A 496 -1.17 2.97 -20.77
CA ASP A 496 -0.45 2.54 -21.97
C ASP A 496 -1.28 2.88 -23.22
N LEU A 497 -0.80 3.80 -24.04
CA LEU A 497 -1.46 4.24 -25.27
C LEU A 497 -0.55 3.98 -26.47
N LEU A 498 -0.97 3.07 -27.35
CA LEU A 498 -0.30 2.75 -28.60
C LEU A 498 -0.84 3.63 -29.74
N VAL A 499 0.08 4.30 -30.42
CA VAL A 499 -0.17 5.15 -31.59
C VAL A 499 0.76 4.75 -32.73
N ARG A 500 0.48 5.22 -33.95
CA ARG A 500 1.43 5.04 -35.05
C ARG A 500 2.66 5.90 -34.83
N GLU A 501 3.80 5.40 -35.30
CA GLU A 501 5.07 6.13 -35.21
C GLU A 501 4.99 7.50 -35.90
N GLN A 502 4.27 7.60 -37.02
CA GLN A 502 4.04 8.86 -37.74
C GLN A 502 3.17 9.88 -36.98
N ASP A 503 2.28 9.42 -36.10
CA ASP A 503 1.33 10.27 -35.35
C ASP A 503 1.89 10.69 -33.98
N LEU A 504 3.00 10.06 -33.56
CA LEU A 504 3.57 10.16 -32.22
C LEU A 504 3.87 11.60 -31.79
N ASP A 505 4.43 12.41 -32.70
CA ASP A 505 4.82 13.79 -32.39
C ASP A 505 3.62 14.72 -32.24
N ASP A 506 2.54 14.49 -33.00
CA ASP A 506 1.32 15.29 -32.88
C ASP A 506 0.56 14.94 -31.61
N VAL A 507 0.53 13.65 -31.22
CA VAL A 507 -0.03 13.19 -29.95
C VAL A 507 0.76 13.74 -28.74
N ASP A 508 2.10 13.63 -28.75
CA ASP A 508 2.95 14.19 -27.68
C ASP A 508 2.76 15.71 -27.56
N ARG A 509 2.68 16.42 -28.70
CA ARG A 509 2.45 17.87 -28.72
C ARG A 509 1.08 18.25 -28.17
N ALA A 510 0.02 17.49 -28.49
CA ALA A 510 -1.32 17.74 -27.97
C ALA A 510 -1.39 17.55 -26.45
N LEU A 511 -0.73 16.50 -25.93
CA LEU A 511 -0.62 16.26 -24.48
C LEU A 511 0.14 17.40 -23.78
N ARG A 512 1.31 17.79 -24.29
CA ARG A 512 2.11 18.88 -23.71
C ARG A 512 1.37 20.22 -23.67
N ARG A 513 0.56 20.53 -24.69
CA ARG A 513 -0.29 21.73 -24.72
C ARG A 513 -1.38 21.73 -23.63
N ASN A 514 -1.68 20.58 -23.04
CA ASN A 514 -2.67 20.39 -21.98
C ASN A 514 -2.01 19.96 -20.66
N GLU A 515 -0.80 20.48 -20.38
CA GLU A 515 -0.09 20.31 -19.12
C GLU A 515 0.32 18.87 -18.78
N PHE A 516 0.40 17.97 -19.77
CA PHE A 516 1.04 16.68 -19.62
C PHE A 516 2.53 16.84 -19.92
N ALA A 517 3.34 16.87 -18.87
CA ALA A 517 4.77 17.09 -18.95
C ALA A 517 5.56 15.80 -18.72
N PRO A 518 6.79 15.69 -19.26
CA PRO A 518 7.74 14.69 -18.79
C PRO A 518 8.01 14.86 -17.30
N ASN A 519 8.45 13.80 -16.63
CA ASN A 519 8.96 13.89 -15.26
C ASN A 519 10.08 14.95 -15.17
N GLU A 520 10.08 15.78 -14.12
CA GLU A 520 11.04 16.88 -13.90
C GLU A 520 12.52 16.43 -13.95
N TYR A 521 12.80 15.15 -13.68
CA TYR A 521 14.14 14.60 -13.72
C TYR A 521 14.61 14.14 -15.11
N ASN A 522 13.73 14.15 -16.12
CA ASN A 522 14.08 13.72 -17.48
C ASN A 522 14.81 14.83 -18.23
N SER A 523 16.05 14.56 -18.63
CA SER A 523 16.82 15.49 -19.47
C SER A 523 16.46 15.37 -20.95
N ASP A 524 16.80 16.37 -21.76
CA ASP A 524 16.70 16.28 -23.23
C ASP A 524 17.44 15.07 -23.82
N ARG A 525 18.50 14.60 -23.12
CA ARG A 525 19.22 13.39 -23.48
C ARG A 525 18.38 12.14 -23.23
N ASP A 526 17.62 12.10 -22.14
CA ASP A 526 16.72 10.99 -21.84
C ASP A 526 15.61 10.92 -22.89
N GLU A 527 14.98 12.03 -23.26
CA GLU A 527 13.99 12.09 -24.35
C GLU A 527 14.53 11.48 -25.67
N ARG A 528 15.76 11.87 -26.06
CA ARG A 528 16.42 11.29 -27.25
C ARG A 528 16.70 9.80 -27.09
N TYR A 529 17.04 9.34 -25.89
CA TYR A 529 17.27 7.92 -25.62
C TYR A 529 15.99 7.10 -25.75
N TYR A 530 14.87 7.56 -25.19
CA TYR A 530 13.57 6.89 -25.31
C TYR A 530 13.18 6.74 -26.78
N ARG A 531 13.19 7.85 -27.54
CA ARG A 531 12.85 7.87 -28.97
C ARG A 531 13.73 6.95 -29.82
N ARG A 532 15.04 6.89 -29.54
CA ARG A 532 15.99 6.13 -30.37
C ARG A 532 16.01 4.64 -30.07
N TRP A 533 15.78 4.25 -28.81
CA TRP A 533 16.10 2.88 -28.36
C TRP A 533 14.95 2.13 -27.71
N LEU A 534 13.97 2.83 -27.16
CA LEU A 534 12.84 2.21 -26.47
C LEU A 534 11.64 2.06 -27.42
N HIS A 535 10.53 1.60 -26.87
CA HIS A 535 9.27 1.33 -27.58
C HIS A 535 8.19 2.37 -27.26
N GLU A 536 8.52 3.27 -26.35
CA GLU A 536 7.67 4.31 -25.79
C GLU A 536 8.48 5.59 -25.60
N LEU A 537 7.78 6.73 -25.50
CA LEU A 537 8.39 7.98 -25.06
C LEU A 537 8.64 7.97 -23.55
N ALA A 538 9.39 8.96 -23.07
CA ALA A 538 9.45 9.17 -21.62
C ALA A 538 8.04 9.43 -21.08
N PRO A 539 7.65 8.86 -19.93
CA PRO A 539 6.29 8.97 -19.41
C PRO A 539 5.83 10.44 -19.32
N ARG A 540 4.58 10.69 -19.70
CA ARG A 540 3.93 12.00 -19.56
C ARG A 540 2.96 11.94 -18.39
N SER A 541 2.87 12.99 -17.59
CA SER A 541 1.85 13.06 -16.54
C SER A 541 1.31 14.47 -16.40
N HIS A 542 0.03 14.60 -16.06
CA HIS A 542 -0.55 15.89 -15.79
C HIS A 542 0.06 16.49 -14.52
N VAL A 543 0.49 17.76 -14.56
CA VAL A 543 1.22 18.44 -13.48
C VAL A 543 0.53 18.43 -12.11
N TYR A 544 -0.80 18.26 -12.06
CA TYR A 544 -1.57 18.18 -10.82
C TYR A 544 -2.11 16.78 -10.46
N ARG A 545 -2.29 15.89 -11.46
CA ARG A 545 -2.99 14.60 -11.26
C ARG A 545 -2.03 13.41 -11.22
N HIS A 546 -0.87 13.54 -11.85
CA HIS A 546 0.26 12.59 -11.77
C HIS A 546 -0.03 11.14 -12.17
N ILE A 547 -1.07 10.91 -12.98
CA ILE A 547 -1.24 9.62 -13.67
C ILE A 547 -0.36 9.63 -14.91
N GLU A 548 0.46 8.59 -15.03
CA GLU A 548 1.42 8.44 -16.12
C GLU A 548 0.71 7.95 -17.38
N ILE A 549 1.11 8.51 -18.52
CA ILE A 549 0.73 8.10 -19.87
C ILE A 549 2.00 7.65 -20.56
N ASP A 550 2.02 6.36 -20.88
CA ASP A 550 3.09 5.75 -21.65
C ASP A 550 2.67 5.71 -23.12
N LEU A 551 3.31 6.58 -23.92
CA LEU A 551 3.04 6.68 -25.35
C LEU A 551 3.89 5.68 -26.11
N HIS A 552 3.28 4.53 -26.40
CA HIS A 552 3.88 3.44 -27.16
C HIS A 552 3.75 3.69 -28.66
N PHE A 553 4.80 3.36 -29.40
CA PHE A 553 4.78 3.27 -30.86
C PHE A 553 5.26 1.89 -31.35
N ARG A 554 5.68 1.03 -30.43
CA ARG A 554 6.05 -0.38 -30.61
C ARG A 554 5.68 -1.17 -29.35
N LEU A 555 5.71 -2.50 -29.42
CA LEU A 555 5.58 -3.38 -28.23
C LEU A 555 6.93 -3.84 -27.66
N LEU A 556 8.01 -3.69 -28.44
CA LEU A 556 9.37 -4.08 -28.05
C LEU A 556 10.36 -2.97 -28.43
N PRO A 557 11.35 -2.67 -27.56
CA PRO A 557 12.37 -1.67 -27.84
C PRO A 557 13.02 -1.87 -29.22
N PHE A 558 13.39 -0.81 -29.93
CA PHE A 558 14.20 -0.93 -31.17
C PHE A 558 15.46 -1.78 -30.95
N GLY A 559 16.01 -1.72 -29.73
CA GLY A 559 17.15 -2.52 -29.30
C GLY A 559 16.88 -4.03 -29.16
N ASP A 560 15.65 -4.52 -29.22
CA ASP A 560 15.29 -5.93 -29.02
C ASP A 560 15.30 -6.73 -30.35
N PRO A 561 15.93 -7.93 -30.42
CA PRO A 561 16.10 -8.66 -31.70
C PRO A 561 14.79 -9.13 -32.31
N TYR A 562 13.73 -9.16 -31.52
CA TYR A 562 12.39 -9.55 -31.92
C TYR A 562 11.46 -8.34 -32.06
N SER A 563 11.98 -7.11 -32.13
CA SER A 563 11.14 -5.92 -32.35
C SER A 563 10.57 -5.89 -33.77
N PHE A 564 9.28 -5.60 -33.89
CA PHE A 564 8.51 -5.58 -35.14
C PHE A 564 7.60 -4.33 -35.20
N PRO A 565 7.17 -3.89 -36.40
CA PRO A 565 6.21 -2.80 -36.55
C PRO A 565 4.80 -3.24 -36.14
N VAL A 566 4.05 -2.33 -35.52
CA VAL A 566 2.74 -2.59 -34.92
C VAL A 566 1.56 -2.12 -35.78
N ASP A 567 1.80 -1.53 -36.94
CA ASP A 567 0.74 -0.88 -37.74
C ASP A 567 -0.42 -1.83 -38.05
N GLY A 568 -0.11 -3.07 -38.43
CA GLY A 568 -1.14 -4.07 -38.70
C GLY A 568 -1.91 -4.50 -37.45
N MET A 569 -1.32 -4.39 -36.25
CA MET A 569 -2.05 -4.63 -34.98
C MET A 569 -3.02 -3.47 -34.69
N ILE A 570 -2.59 -2.24 -34.97
CA ILE A 570 -3.45 -1.05 -34.88
C ILE A 570 -4.61 -1.15 -35.86
N ASP A 571 -4.36 -1.57 -37.11
CA ASP A 571 -5.39 -1.74 -38.14
C ASP A 571 -6.48 -2.76 -37.75
N ARG A 572 -6.10 -3.80 -37.01
CA ARG A 572 -7.01 -4.85 -36.52
C ARG A 572 -7.64 -4.53 -35.17
N SER A 573 -7.26 -3.42 -34.54
CA SER A 573 -7.78 -3.04 -33.23
C SER A 573 -9.31 -2.90 -33.27
N ARG A 574 -9.97 -3.26 -32.16
CA ARG A 574 -11.42 -3.22 -32.02
C ARG A 574 -11.83 -1.92 -31.33
N PRO A 575 -12.82 -1.17 -31.82
CA PRO A 575 -13.26 0.05 -31.15
C PRO A 575 -13.85 -0.25 -29.77
N ILE A 576 -13.65 0.65 -28.81
CA ILE A 576 -14.32 0.61 -27.52
C ILE A 576 -15.54 1.56 -27.57
N PRO A 577 -16.78 1.03 -27.49
CA PRO A 577 -17.99 1.84 -27.65
C PRO A 577 -18.04 3.07 -26.72
N GLY A 578 -18.46 4.21 -27.27
CA GLY A 578 -18.62 5.45 -26.50
C GLY A 578 -17.31 6.18 -26.16
N THR A 579 -16.18 5.76 -26.71
CA THR A 579 -14.86 6.37 -26.48
C THR A 579 -14.13 6.61 -27.81
N PRO A 580 -13.11 7.49 -27.86
CA PRO A 580 -12.25 7.64 -29.04
C PRO A 580 -11.21 6.53 -29.18
N TYR A 581 -11.23 5.52 -28.30
CA TYR A 581 -10.22 4.49 -28.20
C TYR A 581 -10.63 3.20 -28.90
N SER A 582 -9.62 2.47 -29.34
CA SER A 582 -9.70 1.03 -29.60
C SER A 582 -8.79 0.27 -28.63
N TRP A 583 -8.85 -1.05 -28.70
CA TRP A 583 -7.91 -1.95 -28.03
C TRP A 583 -7.55 -3.09 -28.99
N LEU A 584 -6.44 -3.78 -28.74
CA LEU A 584 -5.98 -4.86 -29.63
C LEU A 584 -7.03 -5.97 -29.76
N ASP A 585 -7.06 -6.64 -30.91
CA ASP A 585 -7.86 -7.85 -31.05
C ASP A 585 -7.36 -8.95 -30.11
N PRO A 586 -8.19 -9.94 -29.72
CA PRO A 586 -7.86 -10.91 -28.67
C PRO A 586 -6.49 -11.60 -28.84
N VAL A 587 -6.12 -11.96 -30.06
CA VAL A 587 -4.83 -12.62 -30.33
C VAL A 587 -3.66 -11.65 -30.13
N ASP A 588 -3.81 -10.39 -30.55
CA ASP A 588 -2.78 -9.36 -30.34
C ASP A 588 -2.71 -8.91 -28.87
N CYS A 589 -3.82 -8.93 -28.12
CA CYS A 589 -3.82 -8.76 -26.66
C CYS A 589 -2.98 -9.85 -25.96
N VAL A 590 -3.17 -11.12 -26.36
CA VAL A 590 -2.39 -12.25 -25.84
C VAL A 590 -0.90 -12.10 -26.20
N LEU A 591 -0.57 -11.75 -27.45
CA LEU A 591 0.81 -11.51 -27.86
C LEU A 591 1.46 -10.35 -27.10
N ASN A 592 0.74 -9.24 -26.92
CA ASN A 592 1.23 -8.09 -26.15
C ASN A 592 1.53 -8.48 -24.70
N SER A 593 0.63 -9.24 -24.04
CA SER A 593 0.85 -9.74 -22.69
C SER A 593 2.07 -10.67 -22.59
N ILE A 594 2.21 -11.60 -23.55
CA ILE A 594 3.36 -12.52 -23.63
C ILE A 594 4.68 -11.76 -23.80
N VAL A 595 4.72 -10.81 -24.73
CA VAL A 595 5.90 -10.01 -25.04
C VAL A 595 6.28 -9.16 -23.83
N ASN A 596 5.30 -8.55 -23.17
CA ASN A 596 5.51 -7.78 -21.96
C ASN A 596 6.18 -8.63 -20.88
N LEU A 597 5.65 -9.80 -20.53
CA LEU A 597 6.27 -10.65 -19.51
C LEU A 597 7.62 -11.26 -19.96
N GLY A 598 7.74 -11.62 -21.23
CA GLY A 598 8.89 -12.35 -21.76
C GLY A 598 10.14 -11.51 -22.00
N HIS A 599 10.00 -10.20 -22.23
CA HIS A 599 11.10 -9.31 -22.61
C HIS A 599 11.24 -8.04 -21.77
N THR A 600 10.13 -7.43 -21.37
CA THR A 600 10.14 -6.12 -20.68
C THR A 600 9.67 -6.21 -19.23
N GLY A 601 9.23 -7.39 -18.79
CA GLY A 601 8.34 -7.55 -17.64
C GLY A 601 9.02 -7.56 -16.27
N GLU A 602 8.32 -7.00 -15.29
CA GLU A 602 8.67 -7.09 -13.88
C GLU A 602 8.23 -8.44 -13.30
N TYR A 603 9.14 -9.40 -13.18
CA TYR A 603 8.84 -10.75 -12.66
C TYR A 603 8.26 -10.80 -11.24
N ARG A 604 8.28 -9.69 -10.49
CA ARG A 604 7.57 -9.59 -9.20
C ARG A 604 6.06 -9.72 -9.38
N ARG A 605 5.53 -9.23 -10.51
CA ARG A 605 4.10 -9.24 -10.86
C ARG A 605 3.74 -10.32 -11.88
N ALA A 606 4.68 -11.20 -12.23
CA ALA A 606 4.49 -12.23 -13.25
C ALA A 606 3.22 -13.06 -13.04
N PHE A 607 2.89 -13.41 -11.79
CA PHE A 607 1.67 -14.18 -11.51
C PHE A 607 0.40 -13.45 -11.97
N ARG A 608 0.30 -12.13 -11.73
CA ARG A 608 -0.81 -11.31 -12.23
C ARG A 608 -0.83 -11.26 -13.76
N ASP A 609 0.32 -11.08 -14.41
CA ASP A 609 0.38 -11.04 -15.88
C ASP A 609 -0.03 -12.39 -16.51
N LEU A 610 0.37 -13.51 -15.90
CA LEU A 610 -0.05 -14.85 -16.32
C LEU A 610 -1.53 -15.10 -16.05
N TRP A 611 -2.05 -14.57 -14.94
CA TRP A 611 -3.48 -14.61 -14.63
C TRP A 611 -4.28 -13.84 -15.69
N ASP A 612 -3.91 -12.58 -15.97
CA ASP A 612 -4.50 -11.77 -17.05
C ASP A 612 -4.43 -12.53 -18.40
N LEU A 613 -3.29 -13.15 -18.72
CA LEU A 613 -3.11 -13.96 -19.92
C LEU A 613 -4.10 -15.14 -20.00
N ARG A 614 -4.32 -15.85 -18.88
CA ARG A 614 -5.28 -16.95 -18.83
C ARG A 614 -6.70 -16.44 -19.09
N TYR A 615 -7.11 -15.32 -18.48
CA TYR A 615 -8.40 -14.71 -18.78
C TYR A 615 -8.50 -14.23 -20.21
N LEU A 616 -7.48 -13.62 -20.80
CA LEU A 616 -7.53 -13.20 -22.21
C LEU A 616 -7.80 -14.37 -23.17
N VAL A 617 -7.26 -15.56 -22.87
CA VAL A 617 -7.54 -16.77 -23.65
C VAL A 617 -8.94 -17.29 -23.34
N GLU A 618 -9.31 -17.48 -22.07
CA GLU A 618 -10.59 -18.06 -21.66
C GLU A 618 -11.81 -17.17 -21.94
N SER A 619 -11.62 -15.84 -21.94
CA SER A 619 -12.69 -14.83 -22.08
C SER A 619 -12.81 -14.23 -23.48
N SER A 620 -12.04 -14.72 -24.46
CA SER A 620 -11.97 -14.16 -25.82
C SER A 620 -13.25 -14.39 -26.64
N GLY A 621 -14.34 -13.76 -26.23
CA GLY A 621 -15.53 -13.47 -27.03
C GLY A 621 -16.64 -14.52 -26.99
N GLY A 622 -17.37 -14.61 -25.89
CA GLY A 622 -18.70 -15.24 -25.84
C GLY A 622 -18.76 -16.64 -26.49
N GLU A 623 -19.49 -16.77 -27.60
CA GLU A 623 -19.81 -18.04 -28.28
C GLU A 623 -18.66 -18.68 -29.07
N THR A 624 -17.55 -17.95 -29.32
CA THR A 624 -16.42 -18.46 -30.11
C THR A 624 -15.15 -18.66 -29.28
N PRO A 625 -14.52 -19.86 -29.33
CA PRO A 625 -13.23 -20.11 -28.67
C PRO A 625 -12.10 -19.21 -29.16
N PHE A 626 -11.05 -19.06 -28.33
CA PHE A 626 -9.81 -18.36 -28.71
C PHE A 626 -9.18 -18.95 -29.99
N ASP A 627 -8.78 -18.08 -30.91
CA ASP A 627 -8.18 -18.47 -32.19
C ASP A 627 -6.67 -18.79 -32.03
N TRP A 628 -6.41 -20.05 -31.69
CA TRP A 628 -5.07 -20.60 -31.55
C TRP A 628 -4.29 -20.68 -32.88
N GLU A 629 -4.97 -20.80 -34.03
CA GLU A 629 -4.34 -20.86 -35.35
C GLU A 629 -3.81 -19.48 -35.76
N ALA A 630 -4.60 -18.43 -35.52
CA ALA A 630 -4.15 -17.06 -35.70
C ALA A 630 -3.00 -16.72 -34.75
N LEU A 631 -3.01 -17.22 -33.51
CA LEU A 631 -1.87 -17.05 -32.60
C LEU A 631 -0.61 -17.71 -33.17
N SER A 632 -0.69 -18.93 -33.69
CA SER A 632 0.44 -19.61 -34.35
C SER A 632 0.96 -18.82 -35.54
N SER A 633 0.07 -18.42 -36.45
CA SER A 633 0.41 -17.65 -37.65
C SER A 633 1.11 -16.33 -37.32
N ARG A 634 0.63 -15.60 -36.30
CA ARG A 634 1.22 -14.33 -35.87
C ARG A 634 2.53 -14.54 -35.11
N THR A 635 2.62 -15.61 -34.31
CA THR A 635 3.84 -16.00 -33.60
C THR A 635 4.98 -16.26 -34.57
N GLU A 636 4.72 -16.99 -35.66
CA GLU A 636 5.69 -17.23 -36.72
C GLU A 636 6.06 -15.94 -37.45
N ARG A 637 5.04 -15.18 -37.89
CA ARG A 637 5.22 -13.90 -38.61
C ARG A 637 6.14 -12.93 -37.86
N TYR A 638 6.00 -12.85 -36.54
CA TYR A 638 6.78 -11.94 -35.71
C TYR A 638 8.06 -12.57 -35.11
N GLY A 639 8.33 -13.85 -35.40
CA GLY A 639 9.51 -14.55 -34.90
C GLY A 639 9.50 -14.79 -33.39
N LEU A 640 8.32 -14.86 -32.76
CA LEU A 640 8.15 -14.90 -31.30
C LEU A 640 8.04 -16.31 -30.71
N ALA A 641 8.25 -17.37 -31.51
CA ALA A 641 8.07 -18.77 -31.13
C ALA A 641 8.71 -19.14 -29.77
N LYS A 642 9.95 -18.70 -29.54
CA LYS A 642 10.65 -18.94 -28.27
C LYS A 642 9.97 -18.24 -27.09
N THR A 643 9.58 -16.99 -27.25
CA THR A 643 8.97 -16.17 -26.19
C THR A 643 7.59 -16.71 -25.84
N VAL A 644 6.75 -16.93 -26.86
CA VAL A 644 5.42 -17.53 -26.75
C VAL A 644 5.49 -18.88 -26.06
N GLY A 645 6.40 -19.77 -26.50
CA GLY A 645 6.56 -21.09 -25.88
C GLY A 645 6.95 -21.04 -24.40
N ASN A 646 7.89 -20.17 -24.00
CA ASN A 646 8.30 -20.08 -22.60
C ASN A 646 7.19 -19.49 -21.71
N VAL A 647 6.51 -18.44 -22.16
CA VAL A 647 5.46 -17.77 -21.36
C VAL A 647 4.21 -18.65 -21.26
N LEU A 648 3.78 -19.30 -22.35
CA LEU A 648 2.62 -20.21 -22.29
C LEU A 648 2.91 -21.48 -21.50
N ALA A 649 4.14 -22.03 -21.56
CA ALA A 649 4.52 -23.13 -20.67
C ALA A 649 4.45 -22.72 -19.18
N LEU A 650 4.82 -21.47 -18.89
CA LEU A 650 4.75 -20.88 -17.55
C LEU A 650 3.29 -20.65 -17.11
N ALA A 651 2.43 -20.16 -18.01
CA ALA A 651 1.01 -19.99 -17.76
C ALA A 651 0.32 -21.33 -17.48
N ALA A 652 0.63 -22.35 -18.28
CA ALA A 652 0.12 -23.71 -18.08
C ALA A 652 0.58 -24.30 -16.73
N GLU A 653 1.82 -24.05 -16.30
CA GLU A 653 2.30 -24.54 -14.99
C GLU A 653 1.73 -23.75 -13.80
N LEU A 654 1.78 -22.41 -13.86
CA LEU A 654 1.59 -21.59 -12.67
C LEU A 654 0.15 -21.14 -12.45
N VAL A 655 -0.62 -20.96 -13.52
CA VAL A 655 -2.02 -20.53 -13.43
C VAL A 655 -2.97 -21.51 -14.10
N GLY A 656 -2.50 -22.68 -14.57
CA GLY A 656 -3.35 -23.73 -15.13
C GLY A 656 -4.00 -23.39 -16.47
N LEU A 657 -3.36 -22.57 -17.31
CA LEU A 657 -3.87 -22.29 -18.65
C LEU A 657 -3.86 -23.58 -19.50
N GLU A 658 -5.03 -23.96 -20.01
CA GLU A 658 -5.16 -25.09 -20.92
C GLU A 658 -4.66 -24.71 -22.32
N LEU A 659 -3.84 -25.58 -22.90
CA LEU A 659 -3.29 -25.43 -24.25
C LEU A 659 -3.84 -26.56 -25.14
N PRO A 660 -4.17 -26.29 -26.42
CA PRO A 660 -4.62 -27.35 -27.30
C PRO A 660 -3.56 -28.44 -27.44
N PRO A 661 -3.94 -29.73 -27.49
CA PRO A 661 -3.00 -30.83 -27.62
C PRO A 661 -2.10 -30.66 -28.85
N GLY A 662 -0.78 -30.81 -28.66
CA GLY A 662 0.21 -30.69 -29.76
C GLY A 662 0.52 -29.26 -30.21
N TRP A 663 -0.26 -28.24 -29.80
CA TRP A 663 -0.09 -26.86 -30.26
C TRP A 663 1.30 -26.28 -29.98
N MET A 664 1.85 -26.59 -28.80
CA MET A 664 3.17 -26.11 -28.38
C MET A 664 4.26 -26.58 -29.36
N GLU A 665 4.22 -27.85 -29.75
CA GLU A 665 5.22 -28.43 -30.64
C GLU A 665 5.06 -27.91 -32.07
N GLN A 666 3.82 -27.84 -32.57
CA GLN A 666 3.51 -27.32 -33.90
C GLN A 666 3.93 -25.85 -34.07
N THR A 667 3.70 -25.01 -33.06
CA THR A 667 3.96 -23.57 -33.15
C THR A 667 5.39 -23.20 -32.80
N THR A 668 6.00 -23.88 -31.83
CA THR A 668 7.31 -23.48 -31.27
C THR A 668 8.46 -24.40 -31.68
N GLY A 669 8.16 -25.52 -32.33
CA GLY A 669 9.14 -26.56 -32.68
C GLY A 669 9.65 -27.35 -31.48
N ALA A 670 9.00 -27.26 -30.32
CA ALA A 670 9.39 -27.98 -29.11
C ALA A 670 8.20 -28.34 -28.23
N SER A 671 8.22 -29.55 -27.65
CA SER A 671 7.24 -29.94 -26.63
C SER A 671 7.34 -29.09 -25.38
N ILE A 672 6.26 -29.06 -24.58
CA ILE A 672 6.22 -28.32 -23.32
C ILE A 672 7.25 -28.86 -22.32
N GLU A 673 7.51 -30.16 -22.29
CA GLU A 673 8.54 -30.81 -21.47
C GLU A 673 9.95 -30.36 -21.90
N SER A 674 10.19 -30.31 -23.21
CA SER A 674 11.45 -29.81 -23.77
C SER A 674 11.69 -28.36 -23.36
N ILE A 675 10.67 -27.49 -23.45
CA ILE A 675 10.76 -26.10 -22.98
C ILE A 675 11.06 -26.04 -21.47
N ARG A 676 10.36 -26.83 -20.65
CA ARG A 676 10.52 -26.86 -19.19
C ARG A 676 11.92 -27.26 -18.73
N SER A 677 12.61 -28.08 -19.52
CA SER A 677 14.00 -28.48 -19.25
C SER A 677 15.02 -27.35 -19.45
N ARG A 678 14.69 -26.33 -20.27
CA ARG A 678 15.60 -25.25 -20.66
C ARG A 678 15.97 -24.36 -19.47
N ARG A 679 17.20 -23.85 -19.48
CA ARG A 679 17.71 -22.97 -18.43
C ARG A 679 16.88 -21.68 -18.30
N LEU A 680 16.47 -21.10 -19.44
CA LEU A 680 15.66 -19.88 -19.46
C LEU A 680 14.33 -20.08 -18.74
N TYR A 681 13.58 -21.12 -19.10
CA TYR A 681 12.32 -21.47 -18.44
C TYR A 681 12.50 -21.63 -16.93
N ARG A 682 13.51 -22.41 -16.50
CA ARG A 682 13.79 -22.60 -15.06
C ARG A 682 14.07 -21.29 -14.34
N MET A 683 14.69 -20.32 -15.02
CA MET A 683 14.90 -18.97 -14.48
C MET A 683 13.59 -18.20 -14.38
N MET A 684 12.80 -18.15 -15.45
CA MET A 684 11.48 -17.49 -15.48
C MET A 684 10.56 -18.03 -14.40
N ARG A 685 10.49 -19.36 -14.26
CA ARG A 685 9.75 -20.06 -13.21
C ARG A 685 10.24 -19.67 -11.81
N THR A 686 11.55 -19.68 -11.59
CA THR A 686 12.14 -19.32 -10.29
C THR A 686 11.87 -17.86 -9.92
N ALA A 687 11.86 -16.95 -10.90
CA ALA A 687 11.57 -15.54 -10.68
C ALA A 687 10.08 -15.27 -10.39
N SER A 688 9.20 -16.03 -11.05
CA SER A 688 7.75 -15.86 -10.98
C SER A 688 7.11 -16.42 -9.70
N ILE A 689 7.72 -17.43 -9.06
CA ILE A 689 7.20 -18.01 -7.82
C ILE A 689 7.76 -17.23 -6.60
N PRO A 690 6.90 -16.57 -5.80
CA PRO A 690 7.31 -15.92 -4.55
C PRO A 690 7.96 -16.94 -3.60
N ASP A 691 9.12 -16.66 -3.00
CA ASP A 691 9.84 -17.63 -2.16
C ASP A 691 10.67 -16.97 -1.07
N GLY A 692 10.81 -17.63 0.09
CA GLY A 692 11.50 -17.15 1.28
C GLY A 692 10.75 -16.12 2.11
N ARG A 693 11.39 -15.63 3.18
CA ARG A 693 10.78 -14.69 4.12
C ARG A 693 10.38 -13.38 3.45
N ALA A 694 9.11 -13.01 3.60
CA ALA A 694 8.48 -11.90 2.87
C ALA A 694 8.66 -12.01 1.33
N TYR A 695 8.72 -13.24 0.82
CA TYR A 695 8.91 -13.59 -0.59
C TYR A 695 10.25 -13.14 -1.20
N ARG A 696 11.29 -13.12 -0.36
CA ARG A 696 12.66 -12.72 -0.72
C ARG A 696 13.68 -13.84 -0.49
N SER A 697 13.84 -14.73 -1.47
CA SER A 697 14.95 -15.69 -1.49
C SER A 697 16.12 -15.21 -2.35
N ARG A 698 17.35 -15.60 -1.98
CA ARG A 698 18.55 -15.30 -2.79
C ARG A 698 18.41 -15.84 -4.21
N ARG A 699 17.92 -17.08 -4.32
CA ARG A 699 17.69 -17.77 -5.58
C ARG A 699 16.74 -17.00 -6.50
N ARG A 700 15.60 -16.54 -5.98
CA ARG A 700 14.62 -15.74 -6.73
C ARG A 700 15.21 -14.40 -7.20
N ARG A 701 15.93 -13.69 -6.33
CA ARG A 701 16.57 -12.41 -6.70
C ARG A 701 17.59 -12.58 -7.83
N THR A 702 18.42 -13.61 -7.79
CA THR A 702 19.35 -13.91 -8.88
C THR A 702 18.62 -14.22 -10.19
N ALA A 703 17.47 -14.90 -10.11
CA ALA A 703 16.65 -15.19 -11.29
C ALA A 703 16.02 -13.92 -11.87
N ILE A 704 15.43 -13.05 -11.04
CA ILE A 704 14.91 -11.75 -11.46
C ILE A 704 16.01 -10.91 -12.10
N TRP A 705 17.17 -10.81 -11.45
CA TRP A 705 18.31 -10.08 -12.01
C TRP A 705 18.71 -10.62 -13.39
N PHE A 706 18.82 -11.94 -13.56
CA PHE A 706 19.14 -12.50 -14.88
C PHE A 706 18.10 -12.13 -15.95
N LEU A 707 16.81 -12.10 -15.57
CA LEU A 707 15.71 -11.84 -16.50
C LEU A 707 15.53 -10.36 -16.82
N GLU A 708 15.85 -9.45 -15.90
CA GLU A 708 15.95 -8.00 -16.19
C GLU A 708 16.99 -7.69 -17.29
N HIS A 709 17.91 -8.62 -17.53
CA HIS A 709 18.94 -8.54 -18.56
C HIS A 709 18.69 -9.50 -19.73
N TYR A 710 17.55 -10.18 -19.76
CA TYR A 710 17.16 -11.09 -20.82
C TYR A 710 16.08 -10.44 -21.71
N PRO A 711 16.19 -10.56 -23.05
CA PRO A 711 17.32 -11.09 -23.79
C PRO A 711 18.54 -10.17 -23.66
N LEU A 712 19.75 -10.75 -23.55
CA LEU A 712 20.99 -9.97 -23.41
C LEU A 712 21.06 -8.86 -24.47
N PRO A 713 21.42 -7.61 -24.12
CA PRO A 713 21.43 -6.53 -25.09
C PRO A 713 22.43 -6.77 -26.21
N LYS A 714 21.94 -6.51 -27.42
CA LYS A 714 22.68 -6.33 -28.67
C LYS A 714 23.80 -5.30 -28.49
N ILE A 715 25.02 -5.64 -28.91
CA ILE A 715 26.24 -4.80 -28.91
C ILE A 715 26.01 -3.34 -29.35
N ARG A 716 25.02 -3.06 -30.22
CA ARG A 716 24.69 -1.71 -30.72
C ARG A 716 24.20 -0.73 -29.66
N THR A 717 23.34 -1.11 -28.72
CA THR A 717 22.93 -0.23 -27.59
C THR A 717 24.08 -0.07 -26.58
N TRP A 718 24.92 -1.10 -26.47
CA TRP A 718 26.16 -1.13 -25.69
C TRP A 718 27.30 -0.28 -26.26
N LEU A 719 27.15 0.34 -27.42
CA LEU A 719 28.14 1.28 -27.96
C LEU A 719 27.63 2.71 -28.10
N ASP A 720 26.33 2.98 -27.87
CA ASP A 720 25.78 4.34 -27.99
C ASP A 720 26.12 5.21 -26.76
N PRO A 721 26.80 6.37 -26.94
CA PRO A 721 27.04 7.35 -25.90
C PRO A 721 25.79 7.78 -25.14
N LEU A 722 24.61 7.84 -25.76
CA LEU A 722 23.33 8.18 -25.10
C LEU A 722 23.02 7.26 -23.92
N THR A 723 23.49 6.01 -23.94
CA THR A 723 23.28 5.04 -22.86
C THR A 723 24.29 5.17 -21.71
N TRP A 724 25.40 5.91 -21.89
CA TRP A 724 26.51 5.94 -20.91
C TRP A 724 26.16 6.58 -19.57
N THR A 725 25.25 7.56 -19.49
CA THR A 725 24.79 8.11 -18.19
C THR A 725 23.91 7.14 -17.42
N LYS A 726 23.04 6.40 -18.11
CA LYS A 726 22.31 5.27 -17.51
C LYS A 726 23.29 4.17 -17.09
N ARG A 727 24.37 3.92 -17.85
CA ARG A 727 25.45 3.00 -17.43
C ARG A 727 26.23 3.47 -16.22
N VAL A 728 26.54 4.75 -16.07
CA VAL A 728 27.25 5.27 -14.88
C VAL A 728 26.33 5.17 -13.66
N LYS A 729 25.03 5.52 -13.80
CA LYS A 729 24.03 5.24 -12.75
C LYS A 729 23.90 3.74 -12.44
N PHE A 730 24.05 2.87 -13.43
CA PHE A 730 23.94 1.41 -13.32
C PHE A 730 25.18 0.72 -12.73
N ILE A 731 26.39 1.15 -13.11
CA ILE A 731 27.68 0.69 -12.53
C ILE A 731 27.84 1.24 -11.11
N GLN A 732 27.32 2.43 -10.84
CA GLN A 732 27.27 3.03 -9.50
C GLN A 732 25.97 2.68 -8.73
N GLY A 733 25.07 1.85 -9.27
CA GLY A 733 23.84 1.54 -8.57
C GLY A 733 22.72 0.84 -9.37
N GLY A 734 22.64 -0.49 -9.21
CA GLY A 734 21.41 -1.28 -9.23
C GLY A 734 20.99 -1.66 -7.82
#